data_AF-A0AAC9BUL4-F1
#
_entry.id   AF-A0AAC9BUL4-F1
#
_cell.length_a   1.000
_cell.length_b   1.000
_cell.length_c   1.000
_cell.angle_alpha   90.00
_cell.angle_beta   90.00
_cell.angle_gamma   90.00
#
_symmetry.space_group_name_H-M   'P 1'
#
loop_
_entity.id
_entity.type
_entity.pdbx_description
1 polymer ?
#
loop_
_entity_poly.entity_id
_entity_poly.type
_entity_poly.pdbx_seq_one_letter_code
_entity_poly.pdbx_strand_id
1 'polypeptide(L)'
;MSDAQLEILASRAGLAVDWIDANGRPQKVAPAVLRNVLTGLGHPANTAQEIDASLLQLQQVQQDLHLPPLLTADVGVGVDLARYFEPQTPCEIHLEDGSRLNLKLDDNAVLPGLVPVGYQQVHIADQYFTLAVAPERCFSVGDAVDNPIPRVWGLSAQLYGLRRPGDGGFGDTQALEELVRVAGERGADALAISPLHAMFSADTGRYSPYSPSSRLFLNSLYAAPGAILGERALRDAIDASGLAEQFQQLEELKLIDWPTAADAKQKLLQALYDGFVAGEHPLHADFASFRHSGGEALENHCRFEAIQEMRAARGESLDWREWPEHWHDPRGAALEAFAEEYAERIAYFAFCQWLIHRCLERAQTAARSAGMGIGLIADLAVGADGAGSQAWSFQDELLASLTVGAPPDILNRSGQGWGISAFSPEGLIRNGFRAFIDMLRANFAHAGGLRIDHVMGLQRLWVIPNGAAPADGAYLYYPVDDLLRLLTLESHRHQAIVLGEDLGTVPEGLQEKLIARSILGMRVLLFEQDNTRFKPILDWPDNALATTTTHDLPTLNGWWHGRDIDWNARLGFVDANGEIDWRRHRQREREGLRSALSQDPQNFREESHEADQVVDASVRFLGHTRAPLVLLPLEDALGIDEQANLPGTIDSHPNWSRRLPGNSEALLDGVDAARRLELLACARLQAAERDQ
;
A
#
# COMPACT_ATOMS: atom_id res chain seq x y z
N MET A 1 -41.27 -2.85 -11.64
CA MET A 1 -39.92 -2.28 -11.84
C MET A 1 -39.19 -3.27 -12.72
N SER A 2 -38.61 -2.85 -13.85
CA SER A 2 -37.89 -3.81 -14.70
C SER A 2 -36.47 -3.96 -14.18
N ASP A 3 -36.05 -5.19 -13.87
CA ASP A 3 -34.66 -5.47 -13.48
C ASP A 3 -33.68 -5.05 -14.59
N ALA A 4 -34.14 -5.05 -15.85
CA ALA A 4 -33.39 -4.53 -16.99
C ALA A 4 -32.98 -3.05 -16.87
N GLN A 5 -33.87 -2.14 -16.42
CA GLN A 5 -33.49 -0.73 -16.26
C GLN A 5 -32.47 -0.53 -15.13
N LEU A 6 -32.58 -1.34 -14.05
CA LEU A 6 -31.60 -1.33 -12.96
C LEU A 6 -30.23 -1.82 -13.43
N GLU A 7 -30.18 -2.88 -14.23
CA GLU A 7 -28.94 -3.41 -14.81
C GLU A 7 -28.28 -2.41 -15.77
N ILE A 8 -29.08 -1.65 -16.55
CA ILE A 8 -28.57 -0.56 -17.40
C ILE A 8 -27.97 0.56 -16.53
N LEU A 9 -28.65 0.97 -15.46
CA LEU A 9 -28.12 1.98 -14.54
C LEU A 9 -26.82 1.51 -13.89
N ALA A 10 -26.78 0.28 -13.38
CA ALA A 10 -25.60 -0.33 -12.79
C ALA A 10 -24.41 -0.32 -13.77
N SER A 11 -24.63 -0.77 -15.01
CA SER A 11 -23.58 -0.80 -16.03
C SER A 11 -23.06 0.61 -16.38
N ARG A 12 -23.95 1.60 -16.45
CA ARG A 12 -23.56 3.01 -16.71
C ARG A 12 -22.81 3.66 -15.55
N ALA A 13 -23.11 3.26 -14.32
CA ALA A 13 -22.37 3.69 -13.12
C ALA A 13 -21.07 2.89 -12.90
N GLY A 14 -20.66 2.05 -13.86
CA GLY A 14 -19.42 1.29 -13.80
C GLY A 14 -19.45 0.02 -12.96
N LEU A 15 -20.64 -0.52 -12.63
CA LEU A 15 -20.77 -1.79 -11.91
C LEU A 15 -20.80 -2.99 -12.84
N ALA A 16 -20.10 -4.05 -12.47
CA ALA A 16 -20.22 -5.36 -13.10
C ALA A 16 -21.51 -6.06 -12.60
N VAL A 17 -22.50 -6.16 -13.49
CA VAL A 17 -23.73 -6.92 -13.21
C VAL A 17 -23.45 -8.42 -13.20
N ASP A 18 -22.63 -8.89 -14.14
CA ASP A 18 -22.18 -10.27 -14.26
C ASP A 18 -20.66 -10.34 -13.99
N TRP A 19 -20.21 -11.39 -13.31
CA TRP A 19 -18.80 -11.59 -12.98
C TRP A 19 -18.46 -13.09 -12.87
N ILE A 20 -17.18 -13.42 -12.72
CA ILE A 20 -16.69 -14.81 -12.61
C ILE A 20 -16.05 -14.99 -11.24
N ASP A 21 -16.48 -16.02 -10.50
CA ASP A 21 -15.93 -16.34 -9.18
C ASP A 21 -14.57 -17.05 -9.24
N ALA A 22 -13.94 -17.24 -8.08
CA ALA A 22 -12.64 -17.90 -7.97
C ALA A 22 -12.64 -19.38 -8.45
N ASN A 23 -13.82 -19.99 -8.64
CA ASN A 23 -13.96 -21.34 -9.20
C ASN A 23 -14.26 -21.33 -10.71
N GLY A 24 -14.17 -20.16 -11.37
CA GLY A 24 -14.47 -20.00 -12.79
C GLY A 24 -15.95 -20.06 -13.12
N ARG A 25 -16.86 -19.88 -12.13
CA ARG A 25 -18.31 -19.94 -12.37
C ARG A 25 -18.87 -18.54 -12.60
N PRO A 26 -19.79 -18.38 -13.58
CA PRO A 26 -20.47 -17.12 -13.79
C PRO A 26 -21.42 -16.83 -12.61
N GLN A 27 -21.41 -15.59 -12.16
CA GLN A 27 -22.22 -15.04 -11.08
C GLN A 27 -22.94 -13.78 -11.59
N LYS A 28 -24.12 -13.52 -11.02
CA LYS A 28 -24.89 -12.30 -11.29
C LYS A 28 -25.25 -11.61 -9.98
N VAL A 29 -25.01 -10.31 -9.90
CA VAL A 29 -25.29 -9.52 -8.70
C VAL A 29 -26.81 -9.42 -8.50
N ALA A 30 -27.28 -9.66 -7.28
CA ALA A 30 -28.69 -9.60 -6.95
C ALA A 30 -29.24 -8.17 -7.10
N PRO A 31 -30.49 -7.97 -7.57
CA PRO A 31 -31.07 -6.63 -7.73
C PRO A 31 -31.11 -5.79 -6.44
N ALA A 32 -31.25 -6.43 -5.26
CA ALA A 32 -31.21 -5.70 -3.99
C ALA A 32 -29.81 -5.13 -3.71
N VAL A 33 -28.76 -5.90 -4.00
CA VAL A 33 -27.36 -5.47 -3.85
C VAL A 33 -27.06 -4.31 -4.79
N LEU A 34 -27.46 -4.41 -6.07
CA LEU A 34 -27.27 -3.32 -7.04
C LEU A 34 -27.87 -2.00 -6.56
N ARG A 35 -29.10 -2.02 -6.01
CA ARG A 35 -29.74 -0.80 -5.48
C ARG A 35 -28.96 -0.17 -4.33
N ASN A 36 -28.47 -1.00 -3.42
CA ASN A 36 -27.72 -0.52 -2.26
C ASN A 36 -26.36 0.06 -2.66
N VAL A 37 -25.63 -0.64 -3.55
CA VAL A 37 -24.33 -0.16 -4.06
C VAL A 37 -24.53 1.12 -4.87
N LEU A 38 -25.50 1.17 -5.78
CA LEU A 38 -25.82 2.38 -6.56
C LEU A 38 -26.18 3.57 -5.65
N THR A 39 -26.95 3.35 -4.59
CA THR A 39 -27.24 4.41 -3.61
C THR A 39 -25.96 4.90 -2.93
N GLY A 40 -25.03 4.00 -2.57
CA GLY A 40 -23.72 4.35 -2.03
C GLY A 40 -22.81 5.11 -3.00
N LEU A 41 -23.02 4.95 -4.32
CA LEU A 41 -22.36 5.72 -5.37
C LEU A 41 -23.04 7.08 -5.65
N GLY A 42 -24.15 7.40 -4.97
CA GLY A 42 -24.90 8.63 -5.21
C GLY A 42 -25.96 8.53 -6.32
N HIS A 43 -26.34 7.31 -6.72
CA HIS A 43 -27.38 7.04 -7.72
C HIS A 43 -28.54 6.24 -7.12
N PRO A 44 -29.49 6.88 -6.41
CA PRO A 44 -30.65 6.18 -5.86
C PRO A 44 -31.38 5.33 -6.91
N ALA A 45 -31.82 4.14 -6.51
CA ALA A 45 -32.41 3.15 -7.42
C ALA A 45 -33.53 2.31 -6.77
N ASN A 46 -34.14 2.79 -5.67
CA ASN A 46 -35.18 2.08 -4.93
C ASN A 46 -36.54 2.11 -5.63
N THR A 47 -36.76 3.09 -6.51
CA THR A 47 -38.00 3.23 -7.28
C THR A 47 -37.70 3.41 -8.77
N ALA A 48 -38.68 3.17 -9.64
CA ALA A 48 -38.52 3.42 -11.08
C ALA A 48 -38.21 4.90 -11.38
N GLN A 49 -38.82 5.82 -10.62
CA GLN A 49 -38.57 7.25 -10.75
C GLN A 49 -37.14 7.62 -10.36
N GLU A 50 -36.59 7.01 -9.30
CA GLU A 50 -35.19 7.20 -8.91
C GLU A 50 -34.24 6.66 -9.98
N ILE A 51 -34.51 5.47 -10.54
CA ILE A 51 -33.71 4.89 -11.63
C ILE A 51 -33.69 5.82 -12.84
N ASP A 52 -34.86 6.31 -13.27
CA ASP A 52 -34.96 7.22 -14.42
C ASP A 52 -34.24 8.55 -14.17
N ALA A 53 -34.31 9.09 -12.93
CA ALA A 53 -33.60 10.30 -12.54
C ALA A 53 -32.08 10.11 -12.53
N SER A 54 -31.59 9.01 -11.95
CA SER A 54 -30.16 8.66 -11.92
C SER A 54 -29.60 8.41 -13.33
N LEU A 55 -30.37 7.75 -14.20
CA LEU A 55 -29.99 7.57 -15.61
C LEU A 55 -29.91 8.89 -16.36
N LEU A 56 -30.84 9.82 -16.10
CA LEU A 56 -30.83 11.16 -16.69
C LEU A 56 -29.62 11.97 -16.21
N GLN A 57 -29.28 11.88 -14.92
CA GLN A 57 -28.09 12.52 -14.35
C GLN A 57 -26.81 12.02 -15.02
N LEU A 58 -26.61 10.71 -15.12
CA LEU A 58 -25.45 10.12 -15.81
C LEU A 58 -25.41 10.52 -17.29
N GLN A 59 -26.56 10.59 -17.95
CA GLN A 59 -26.64 11.04 -19.33
C GLN A 59 -26.27 12.53 -19.48
N GLN A 60 -26.69 13.38 -18.54
CA GLN A 60 -26.32 14.81 -18.54
C GLN A 60 -24.82 14.99 -18.35
N VAL A 61 -24.20 14.27 -17.42
CA VAL A 61 -22.73 14.26 -17.24
C VAL A 61 -22.03 13.79 -18.52
N GLN A 62 -22.54 12.73 -19.16
CA GLN A 62 -21.99 12.23 -20.42
C GLN A 62 -22.18 13.22 -21.59
N GLN A 63 -23.20 14.06 -21.56
CA GLN A 63 -23.46 15.10 -22.57
C GLN A 63 -22.76 16.42 -22.26
N ASP A 64 -22.29 16.62 -21.03
CA ASP A 64 -21.57 17.82 -20.63
C ASP A 64 -20.27 17.94 -21.43
N LEU A 65 -20.03 19.13 -22.00
CA LEU A 65 -18.82 19.46 -22.75
C LEU A 65 -17.72 19.98 -21.83
N HIS A 66 -17.88 19.85 -20.50
CA HIS A 66 -16.87 20.22 -19.54
C HIS A 66 -15.56 19.45 -19.80
N LEU A 67 -14.50 20.19 -20.06
CA LEU A 67 -13.16 19.67 -20.25
C LEU A 67 -12.61 19.20 -18.89
N PRO A 68 -12.17 17.94 -18.75
CA PRO A 68 -11.57 17.46 -17.51
C PRO A 68 -10.34 18.31 -17.12
N PRO A 69 -10.09 18.56 -15.83
CA PRO A 69 -8.91 19.32 -15.39
C PRO A 69 -7.59 18.66 -15.78
N LEU A 70 -7.59 17.34 -15.97
CA LEU A 70 -6.45 16.56 -16.40
C LEU A 70 -6.87 15.49 -17.43
N LEU A 71 -6.08 15.36 -18.50
CA LEU A 71 -6.13 14.26 -19.45
C LEU A 71 -4.80 13.50 -19.41
N THR A 72 -4.82 12.20 -19.74
CA THR A 72 -3.61 11.37 -19.80
C THR A 72 -3.31 10.92 -21.24
N ALA A 73 -2.03 10.72 -21.53
CA ALA A 73 -1.57 10.15 -22.79
C ALA A 73 -0.30 9.33 -22.59
N ASP A 74 -0.07 8.37 -23.48
CA ASP A 74 1.24 7.75 -23.62
C ASP A 74 2.15 8.62 -24.48
N VAL A 75 3.44 8.64 -24.20
CA VAL A 75 4.42 9.36 -25.02
C VAL A 75 4.31 8.93 -26.49
N GLY A 76 4.32 9.90 -27.40
CA GLY A 76 4.18 9.65 -28.84
C GLY A 76 2.75 9.40 -29.33
N VAL A 77 1.76 9.28 -28.44
CA VAL A 77 0.36 9.05 -28.79
C VAL A 77 -0.42 10.37 -28.81
N GLY A 78 -1.22 10.58 -29.85
CA GLY A 78 -2.08 11.77 -29.96
C GLY A 78 -3.31 11.70 -29.04
N VAL A 79 -3.81 12.85 -28.60
CA VAL A 79 -4.99 12.96 -27.73
C VAL A 79 -6.18 13.42 -28.54
N ASP A 80 -7.22 12.60 -28.61
CA ASP A 80 -8.48 12.97 -29.26
C ASP A 80 -9.20 14.04 -28.44
N LEU A 81 -9.34 15.23 -29.02
CA LEU A 81 -10.04 16.36 -28.42
C LEU A 81 -11.25 16.82 -29.25
N ALA A 82 -11.72 16.01 -30.21
CA ALA A 82 -12.84 16.33 -31.08
C ALA A 82 -14.15 16.59 -30.33
N ARG A 83 -14.24 16.09 -29.10
CA ARG A 83 -15.36 16.39 -28.19
C ARG A 83 -15.38 17.84 -27.72
N TYR A 84 -14.23 18.49 -27.60
CA TYR A 84 -14.09 19.78 -26.90
C TYR A 84 -13.73 20.92 -27.84
N PHE A 85 -13.05 20.64 -28.95
CA PHE A 85 -12.50 21.66 -29.84
C PHE A 85 -12.68 21.29 -31.31
N GLU A 86 -12.69 22.31 -32.15
CA GLU A 86 -12.75 22.15 -33.61
C GLU A 86 -11.39 21.70 -34.18
N PRO A 87 -11.36 20.98 -35.31
CA PRO A 87 -10.14 20.66 -36.04
C PRO A 87 -9.30 21.91 -36.34
N GLN A 88 -7.98 21.73 -36.46
CA GLN A 88 -7.04 22.82 -36.80
C GLN A 88 -6.96 23.98 -35.79
N THR A 89 -7.58 23.86 -34.61
CA THR A 89 -7.50 24.86 -33.54
C THR A 89 -6.05 24.98 -33.02
N PRO A 90 -5.49 26.19 -32.87
CA PRO A 90 -4.17 26.39 -32.27
C PRO A 90 -4.11 25.98 -30.78
N CYS A 91 -2.99 25.41 -30.38
CA CYS A 91 -2.72 24.98 -29.01
C CYS A 91 -1.39 25.57 -28.54
N GLU A 92 -1.38 26.21 -27.37
CA GLU A 92 -0.15 26.59 -26.67
C GLU A 92 0.06 25.62 -25.50
N ILE A 93 1.22 24.98 -25.44
CA ILE A 93 1.57 24.05 -24.35
C ILE A 93 2.74 24.65 -23.59
N HIS A 94 2.56 24.85 -22.29
CA HIS A 94 3.60 25.28 -21.36
C HIS A 94 4.19 24.03 -20.71
N LEU A 95 5.47 23.81 -20.99
CA LEU A 95 6.19 22.62 -20.53
C LEU A 95 6.73 22.81 -19.12
N GLU A 96 6.93 21.71 -18.39
CA GLU A 96 7.46 21.73 -17.00
C GLU A 96 8.84 22.41 -16.89
N ASP A 97 9.65 22.37 -17.94
CA ASP A 97 10.96 23.04 -18.00
C ASP A 97 10.87 24.56 -18.23
N GLY A 98 9.65 25.10 -18.34
CA GLY A 98 9.35 26.51 -18.59
C GLY A 98 9.35 26.91 -20.06
N SER A 99 9.67 25.98 -20.97
CA SER A 99 9.59 26.23 -22.42
C SER A 99 8.14 26.13 -22.94
N ARG A 100 7.92 26.55 -24.19
CA ARG A 100 6.60 26.55 -24.82
C ARG A 100 6.62 25.84 -26.16
N LEU A 101 5.58 25.06 -26.41
CA LEU A 101 5.33 24.39 -27.68
C LEU A 101 4.02 24.89 -28.28
N ASN A 102 4.09 25.40 -29.51
CA ASN A 102 2.91 25.84 -30.25
C ASN A 102 2.55 24.77 -31.28
N LEU A 103 1.40 24.13 -31.10
CA LEU A 103 0.86 23.11 -32.01
C LEU A 103 -0.47 23.57 -32.59
N LYS A 104 -1.03 22.72 -33.45
CA LYS A 104 -2.43 22.77 -33.86
C LYS A 104 -3.01 21.37 -33.75
N LEU A 105 -4.30 21.29 -33.45
CA LEU A 105 -5.04 20.05 -33.62
C LEU A 105 -5.04 19.65 -35.10
N ASP A 106 -5.10 18.35 -35.38
CA ASP A 106 -5.16 17.85 -36.75
C ASP A 106 -6.57 18.00 -37.37
N ASP A 107 -6.78 17.42 -38.55
CA ASP A 107 -8.06 17.44 -39.28
C ASP A 107 -9.19 16.70 -38.53
N ASN A 108 -8.87 15.89 -37.54
CA ASN A 108 -9.80 15.17 -36.68
C ASN A 108 -9.82 15.73 -35.25
N ALA A 109 -9.29 16.94 -35.03
CA ALA A 109 -9.17 17.57 -33.72
C ALA A 109 -8.32 16.77 -32.70
N VAL A 110 -7.35 15.99 -33.17
CA VAL A 110 -6.39 15.27 -32.32
C VAL A 110 -5.19 16.18 -32.04
N LEU A 111 -4.82 16.31 -30.76
CA LEU A 111 -3.55 16.92 -30.38
C LEU A 111 -2.39 15.97 -30.74
N PRO A 112 -1.43 16.35 -31.59
CA PRO A 112 -0.37 15.45 -32.01
C PRO A 112 0.47 14.94 -30.84
N GLY A 113 0.91 13.68 -30.92
CA GLY A 113 1.79 13.02 -29.94
C GLY A 113 3.23 13.55 -29.93
N LEU A 114 3.41 14.87 -29.98
CA LEU A 114 4.69 15.57 -29.94
C LEU A 114 4.98 16.17 -28.56
N VAL A 115 4.05 16.02 -27.61
CA VAL A 115 4.16 16.54 -26.25
C VAL A 115 5.10 15.62 -25.44
N PRO A 116 6.13 16.15 -24.77
CA PRO A 116 7.07 15.34 -24.00
C PRO A 116 6.46 14.82 -22.69
N VAL A 117 7.06 13.77 -22.13
CA VAL A 117 6.73 13.17 -20.83
C VAL A 117 6.72 14.24 -19.72
N GLY A 118 5.72 14.18 -18.84
CA GLY A 118 5.52 15.14 -17.74
C GLY A 118 4.08 15.64 -17.63
N TYR A 119 3.82 16.53 -16.67
CA TYR A 119 2.55 17.24 -16.51
C TYR A 119 2.61 18.60 -17.20
N GLN A 120 2.12 18.65 -18.44
CA GLN A 120 2.18 19.87 -19.26
C GLN A 120 0.88 20.68 -19.12
N GLN A 121 0.97 22.00 -19.08
CA GLN A 121 -0.22 22.87 -19.09
C GLN A 121 -0.61 23.19 -20.53
N VAL A 122 -1.81 22.80 -20.94
CA VAL A 122 -2.31 22.97 -22.31
C VAL A 122 -3.36 24.07 -22.34
N HIS A 123 -3.23 25.00 -23.28
CA HIS A 123 -4.15 26.09 -23.52
C HIS A 123 -4.71 26.04 -24.96
N ILE A 124 -6.02 25.89 -25.08
CA ILE A 124 -6.76 25.83 -26.35
C ILE A 124 -8.04 26.65 -26.21
N ALA A 125 -8.27 27.63 -27.09
CA ALA A 125 -9.49 28.43 -27.14
C ALA A 125 -9.97 28.95 -25.75
N ASP A 126 -9.07 29.60 -25.01
CA ASP A 126 -9.28 30.16 -23.66
C ASP A 126 -9.56 29.13 -22.54
N GLN A 127 -9.38 27.84 -22.79
CA GLN A 127 -9.49 26.76 -21.80
C GLN A 127 -8.12 26.19 -21.44
N TYR A 128 -7.93 25.90 -20.15
CA TYR A 128 -6.70 25.33 -19.59
C TYR A 128 -6.96 23.96 -18.98
N PHE A 129 -6.06 23.03 -19.24
CA PHE A 129 -6.06 21.71 -18.60
C PHE A 129 -4.64 21.16 -18.52
N THR A 130 -4.43 20.18 -17.65
CA THR A 130 -3.16 19.45 -17.55
C THR A 130 -3.18 18.25 -18.49
N LEU A 131 -2.12 18.07 -19.29
CA LEU A 131 -1.87 16.83 -20.01
C LEU A 131 -0.73 16.07 -19.33
N ALA A 132 -1.06 14.94 -18.70
CA ALA A 132 -0.09 14.02 -18.14
C ALA A 132 0.38 13.03 -19.23
N VAL A 133 1.59 13.24 -19.74
CA VAL A 133 2.21 12.36 -20.72
C VAL A 133 3.08 11.35 -20.00
N ALA A 134 2.70 10.08 -20.03
CA ALA A 134 3.41 8.99 -19.37
C ALA A 134 4.49 8.36 -20.25
N PRO A 135 5.61 7.90 -19.67
CA PRO A 135 6.56 7.05 -20.39
C PRO A 135 5.94 5.67 -20.71
N GLU A 136 6.61 4.90 -21.57
CA GLU A 136 6.10 3.59 -22.02
C GLU A 136 5.95 2.59 -20.87
N ARG A 137 6.90 2.59 -19.93
CA ARG A 137 6.98 1.68 -18.77
C ARG A 137 7.40 2.42 -17.52
N CYS A 138 7.15 1.84 -16.34
CA CYS A 138 7.70 2.27 -15.07
C CYS A 138 9.24 2.17 -15.05
N PHE A 139 9.84 2.85 -14.07
CA PHE A 139 11.23 2.63 -13.70
C PHE A 139 11.39 1.17 -13.25
N SER A 140 12.27 0.42 -13.91
CA SER A 140 12.39 -1.02 -13.74
C SER A 140 13.49 -1.38 -12.74
N VAL A 141 13.50 -2.64 -12.28
CA VAL A 141 14.61 -3.17 -11.48
C VAL A 141 15.94 -3.03 -12.20
N GLY A 142 15.94 -3.22 -13.53
CA GLY A 142 17.16 -3.09 -14.32
C GLY A 142 17.69 -1.66 -14.39
N ASP A 143 16.82 -0.66 -14.39
CA ASP A 143 17.24 0.75 -14.30
C ASP A 143 17.77 1.08 -12.90
N ALA A 144 17.17 0.51 -11.85
CA ALA A 144 17.57 0.74 -10.46
C ALA A 144 18.99 0.25 -10.16
N VAL A 145 19.38 -0.88 -10.75
CA VAL A 145 20.66 -1.55 -10.48
C VAL A 145 21.63 -1.54 -11.67
N ASP A 146 21.32 -0.78 -12.72
CA ASP A 146 22.10 -0.65 -13.96
C ASP A 146 22.45 -2.02 -14.60
N ASN A 147 21.46 -2.91 -14.68
CA ASN A 147 21.61 -4.23 -15.28
C ASN A 147 20.35 -4.62 -16.07
N PRO A 148 20.43 -4.84 -17.40
CA PRO A 148 19.25 -5.13 -18.21
C PRO A 148 18.59 -6.49 -17.90
N ILE A 149 19.32 -7.43 -17.30
CA ILE A 149 18.81 -8.74 -16.86
C ILE A 149 19.10 -8.86 -15.36
N PRO A 150 18.40 -8.11 -14.51
CA PRO A 150 18.71 -8.07 -13.09
C PRO A 150 18.40 -9.42 -12.46
N ARG A 151 19.26 -9.84 -11.53
CA ARG A 151 19.04 -11.03 -10.69
C ARG A 151 19.26 -10.70 -9.22
N VAL A 152 18.63 -9.63 -8.76
CA VAL A 152 18.85 -9.08 -7.42
C VAL A 152 17.99 -9.79 -6.37
N TRP A 153 18.31 -9.56 -5.10
CA TRP A 153 17.52 -10.04 -3.97
C TRP A 153 17.40 -8.98 -2.89
N GLY A 154 16.42 -9.15 -2.02
CA GLY A 154 16.20 -8.31 -0.86
C GLY A 154 15.44 -9.06 0.24
N LEU A 155 15.07 -8.32 1.27
CA LEU A 155 14.29 -8.82 2.39
C LEU A 155 12.93 -8.13 2.46
N SER A 156 11.98 -8.71 3.18
CA SER A 156 10.78 -7.99 3.63
C SER A 156 10.64 -8.07 5.14
N ALA A 157 10.31 -6.94 5.78
CA ALA A 157 10.17 -6.85 7.23
C ALA A 157 8.89 -6.11 7.63
N GLN A 158 8.26 -6.62 8.68
CA GLN A 158 7.22 -5.87 9.39
C GLN A 158 7.89 -4.88 10.35
N LEU A 159 7.86 -3.59 10.03
CA LEU A 159 8.67 -2.57 10.73
C LEU A 159 8.39 -2.56 12.24
N TYR A 160 7.11 -2.61 12.62
CA TYR A 160 6.69 -2.65 14.02
C TYR A 160 7.30 -3.82 14.81
N GLY A 161 7.65 -4.92 14.12
CA GLY A 161 8.20 -6.12 14.72
C GLY A 161 9.70 -6.04 14.99
N LEU A 162 10.41 -5.07 14.41
CA LEU A 162 11.84 -4.88 14.63
C LEU A 162 12.12 -4.50 16.10
N ARG A 163 13.37 -4.65 16.52
CA ARG A 163 13.81 -4.24 17.85
C ARG A 163 15.12 -3.49 17.82
N ARG A 164 15.28 -2.55 18.73
CA ARG A 164 16.57 -1.98 19.15
C ARG A 164 16.49 -1.55 20.61
N PRO A 165 17.61 -1.38 21.33
CA PRO A 165 17.60 -0.80 22.67
C PRO A 165 16.98 0.60 22.65
N GLY A 166 16.03 0.89 23.55
CA GLY A 166 15.38 2.20 23.59
C GLY A 166 14.29 2.42 22.53
N ASP A 167 13.72 1.34 21.97
CA ASP A 167 12.60 1.42 21.01
C ASP A 167 11.24 1.67 21.68
N GLY A 168 11.14 1.44 23.00
CA GLY A 168 9.91 1.69 23.76
C GLY A 168 8.76 0.73 23.46
N GLY A 169 9.02 -0.45 22.88
CA GLY A 169 8.07 -1.55 22.77
C GLY A 169 7.66 -1.97 21.36
N PHE A 170 8.08 -1.25 20.33
CA PHE A 170 7.88 -1.61 18.92
C PHE A 170 8.99 -1.03 18.05
N GLY A 171 9.24 -1.65 16.90
CA GLY A 171 10.29 -1.21 15.98
C GLY A 171 10.03 0.19 15.41
N ASP A 172 11.09 0.97 15.25
CA ASP A 172 11.04 2.32 14.70
C ASP A 172 12.02 2.49 13.53
N THR A 173 12.06 3.69 12.97
CA THR A 173 12.89 4.04 11.81
C THR A 173 14.40 3.89 12.06
N GLN A 174 14.87 3.92 13.31
CA GLN A 174 16.27 3.63 13.62
C GLN A 174 16.54 2.12 13.63
N ALA A 175 15.62 1.30 14.14
CA ALA A 175 15.72 -0.16 13.99
C ALA A 175 15.74 -0.56 12.51
N LEU A 176 14.94 0.13 11.68
CA LEU A 176 14.98 -0.01 10.22
C LEU A 176 16.35 0.39 9.63
N GLU A 177 16.91 1.53 10.05
CA GLU A 177 18.25 2.00 9.63
C GLU A 177 19.34 0.96 9.95
N GLU A 178 19.30 0.38 11.15
CA GLU A 178 20.24 -0.66 11.58
C GLU A 178 20.11 -1.91 10.70
N LEU A 179 18.87 -2.36 10.43
CA LEU A 179 18.62 -3.53 9.58
C LEU A 179 19.09 -3.33 8.14
N VAL A 180 18.80 -2.18 7.51
CA VAL A 180 19.20 -1.95 6.10
C VAL A 180 20.72 -1.91 5.94
N ARG A 181 21.47 -1.41 6.94
CA ARG A 181 22.93 -1.40 6.90
C ARG A 181 23.48 -2.82 6.83
N VAL A 182 23.06 -3.68 7.76
CA VAL A 182 23.57 -5.05 7.82
C VAL A 182 23.05 -5.95 6.70
N ALA A 183 21.87 -5.67 6.15
CA ALA A 183 21.36 -6.33 4.96
C ALA A 183 22.13 -5.90 3.70
N GLY A 184 22.40 -4.60 3.53
CA GLY A 184 23.14 -4.05 2.39
C GLY A 184 24.59 -4.55 2.36
N GLU A 185 25.26 -4.61 3.51
CA GLU A 185 26.61 -5.18 3.65
C GLU A 185 26.70 -6.65 3.21
N ARG A 186 25.58 -7.39 3.22
CA ARG A 186 25.47 -8.77 2.73
C ARG A 186 25.10 -8.87 1.26
N GLY A 187 24.88 -7.75 0.58
CA GLY A 187 24.54 -7.68 -0.83
C GLY A 187 23.04 -7.71 -1.13
N ALA A 188 22.17 -7.39 -0.16
CA ALA A 188 20.77 -7.13 -0.46
C ALA A 188 20.63 -5.82 -1.23
N ASP A 189 19.79 -5.79 -2.26
CA ASP A 189 19.49 -4.60 -3.06
C ASP A 189 18.24 -3.87 -2.60
N ALA A 190 17.39 -4.53 -1.81
CA ALA A 190 16.11 -4.02 -1.37
C ALA A 190 15.70 -4.47 0.03
N LEU A 191 14.93 -3.64 0.72
CA LEU A 191 14.16 -4.01 1.91
C LEU A 191 12.71 -3.51 1.77
N ALA A 192 11.77 -4.43 1.56
CA ALA A 192 10.34 -4.11 1.59
C ALA A 192 9.85 -4.00 3.03
N ILE A 193 9.02 -3.00 3.31
CA ILE A 193 8.50 -2.72 4.66
C ILE A 193 6.98 -2.74 4.68
N SER A 194 6.41 -3.14 5.81
CA SER A 194 4.97 -2.97 6.07
C SER A 194 4.53 -1.50 5.87
N PRO A 195 3.26 -1.25 5.55
CA PRO A 195 2.76 0.11 5.38
C PRO A 195 3.03 1.00 6.59
N LEU A 196 3.44 2.26 6.34
CA LEU A 196 3.71 3.26 7.38
C LEU A 196 2.71 4.43 7.37
N HIS A 197 1.54 4.22 6.75
CA HIS A 197 0.46 5.21 6.64
C HIS A 197 0.04 5.76 8.00
N ALA A 198 -0.39 7.01 8.04
CA ALA A 198 -0.91 7.65 9.24
C ALA A 198 -2.12 6.87 9.78
N MET A 199 -2.00 6.44 11.03
CA MET A 199 -3.08 5.82 11.80
C MET A 199 -3.90 6.92 12.51
N PHE A 200 -4.70 6.54 13.49
CA PHE A 200 -5.49 7.48 14.30
C PHE A 200 -4.75 7.79 15.60
N SER A 201 -4.20 9.01 15.76
CA SER A 201 -3.41 9.32 16.97
C SER A 201 -4.26 9.27 18.24
N ALA A 202 -5.56 9.59 18.13
CA ALA A 202 -6.50 9.58 19.25
C ALA A 202 -7.17 8.21 19.50
N ASP A 203 -6.98 7.22 18.62
CA ASP A 203 -7.50 5.86 18.76
C ASP A 203 -6.39 4.82 18.57
N THR A 204 -5.54 4.72 19.59
CA THR A 204 -4.35 3.85 19.59
C THR A 204 -4.67 2.35 19.62
N GLY A 205 -5.96 1.98 19.73
CA GLY A 205 -6.42 0.60 19.53
C GLY A 205 -6.43 0.17 18.06
N ARG A 206 -6.39 1.13 17.12
CA ARG A 206 -6.35 0.86 15.67
C ARG A 206 -4.90 0.83 15.19
N TYR A 207 -4.34 -0.36 15.08
CA TYR A 207 -2.94 -0.57 14.71
C TYR A 207 -2.71 -1.41 13.45
N SER A 208 -3.78 -1.85 12.77
CA SER A 208 -3.64 -2.53 11.46
C SER A 208 -3.09 -1.57 10.42
N PRO A 209 -1.90 -1.83 9.82
CA PRO A 209 -1.31 -0.95 8.81
C PRO A 209 -2.18 -0.78 7.54
N TYR A 210 -3.14 -1.69 7.33
CA TYR A 210 -4.03 -1.75 6.17
C TYR A 210 -5.38 -1.04 6.40
N SER A 211 -5.59 -0.43 7.56
CA SER A 211 -6.77 0.40 7.84
C SER A 211 -6.36 1.81 8.31
N PRO A 212 -5.55 2.54 7.54
CA PRO A 212 -5.02 3.83 7.97
C PRO A 212 -6.06 4.94 7.90
N SER A 213 -5.85 6.00 8.68
CA SER A 213 -6.58 7.28 8.57
C SER A 213 -6.24 7.98 7.25
N SER A 214 -4.99 7.89 6.80
CA SER A 214 -4.55 8.47 5.54
C SER A 214 -3.35 7.77 4.93
N ARG A 215 -3.40 7.56 3.61
CA ARG A 215 -2.28 7.07 2.80
C ARG A 215 -1.35 8.18 2.28
N LEU A 216 -1.62 9.44 2.64
CA LEU A 216 -0.82 10.61 2.27
C LEU A 216 0.23 10.99 3.32
N PHE A 217 0.02 10.55 4.55
CA PHE A 217 0.82 10.92 5.71
C PHE A 217 1.33 9.67 6.41
N LEU A 218 2.28 9.83 7.33
CA LEU A 218 2.96 8.72 7.97
C LEU A 218 2.53 8.55 9.43
N ASN A 219 2.62 7.33 9.94
CA ASN A 219 2.42 7.03 11.36
C ASN A 219 3.62 7.57 12.16
N SER A 220 3.41 8.68 12.87
CA SER A 220 4.44 9.35 13.65
C SER A 220 5.00 8.52 14.80
N LEU A 221 4.30 7.45 15.23
CA LEU A 221 4.78 6.56 16.28
C LEU A 221 6.11 5.90 15.91
N TYR A 222 6.37 5.65 14.63
CA TYR A 222 7.61 5.03 14.14
C TYR A 222 8.80 5.99 14.06
N ALA A 223 8.64 7.26 14.46
CA ALA A 223 9.75 8.19 14.48
C ALA A 223 10.79 7.76 15.51
N ALA A 224 12.06 7.89 15.17
CA ALA A 224 13.21 7.73 16.05
C ALA A 224 13.82 9.11 16.35
N PRO A 225 13.31 9.87 17.33
CA PRO A 225 13.58 11.30 17.44
C PRO A 225 15.04 11.62 17.74
N GLY A 226 15.76 10.72 18.42
CA GLY A 226 17.17 10.88 18.76
C GLY A 226 18.07 11.06 17.53
N ALA A 227 17.71 10.43 16.41
CA ALA A 227 18.45 10.53 15.15
C ALA A 227 18.35 11.92 14.48
N ILE A 228 17.30 12.70 14.79
CA ILE A 228 17.03 14.01 14.18
C ILE A 228 17.26 15.16 15.18
N LEU A 229 16.71 15.05 16.39
CA LEU A 229 16.76 16.09 17.43
C LEU A 229 17.98 15.94 18.35
N GLY A 230 18.66 14.79 18.27
CA GLY A 230 19.82 14.46 19.08
C GLY A 230 19.47 13.66 20.34
N GLU A 231 20.35 12.72 20.67
CA GLU A 231 20.23 11.80 21.82
C GLU A 231 20.04 12.49 23.18
N ARG A 232 20.56 13.71 23.34
CA ARG A 232 20.37 14.47 24.57
C ARG A 232 18.92 14.95 24.72
N ALA A 233 18.35 15.51 23.66
CA ALA A 233 16.96 15.98 23.68
C ALA A 233 15.99 14.82 23.94
N LEU A 234 16.26 13.65 23.34
CA LEU A 234 15.50 12.42 23.59
C LEU A 234 15.55 12.01 25.06
N ARG A 235 16.74 11.92 25.67
CA ARG A 235 16.87 11.56 27.09
C ARG A 235 16.20 12.55 28.02
N ASP A 236 16.42 13.85 27.80
CA ASP A 236 15.83 14.91 28.62
C ASP A 236 14.29 14.85 28.56
N ALA A 237 13.71 14.54 27.39
CA ALA A 237 12.27 14.37 27.22
C ALA A 237 11.73 13.09 27.91
N ILE A 238 12.44 11.96 27.79
CA ILE A 238 12.07 10.70 28.49
C ILE A 238 12.04 10.91 30.01
N ASP A 239 13.06 11.59 30.55
CA ASP A 239 13.17 11.88 31.98
C ASP A 239 12.06 12.85 32.43
N ALA A 240 11.79 13.91 31.66
CA ALA A 240 10.74 14.88 31.96
C ALA A 240 9.33 14.26 31.93
N SER A 241 9.09 13.28 31.06
CA SER A 241 7.82 12.55 30.97
C SER A 241 7.71 11.37 31.94
N GLY A 242 8.79 10.99 32.63
CA GLY A 242 8.81 9.83 33.55
C GLY A 242 8.63 8.49 32.86
N LEU A 243 9.05 8.35 31.59
CA LEU A 243 8.75 7.18 30.75
C LEU A 243 9.82 6.09 30.79
N ALA A 244 10.98 6.33 31.42
CA ALA A 244 12.13 5.44 31.37
C ALA A 244 11.81 3.98 31.79
N GLU A 245 11.16 3.80 32.95
CA GLU A 245 10.79 2.47 33.44
C GLU A 245 9.72 1.81 32.56
N GLN A 246 8.73 2.59 32.09
CA GLN A 246 7.66 2.09 31.24
C GLN A 246 8.19 1.59 29.89
N PHE A 247 9.09 2.33 29.25
CA PHE A 247 9.71 1.89 27.99
C PHE A 247 10.54 0.63 28.18
N GLN A 248 11.30 0.52 29.27
CA GLN A 248 12.05 -0.69 29.57
C GLN A 248 11.12 -1.92 29.71
N GLN A 249 9.98 -1.77 30.40
CA GLN A 249 9.00 -2.86 30.54
C GLN A 249 8.38 -3.26 29.20
N LEU A 250 8.03 -2.28 28.36
CA LEU A 250 7.46 -2.53 27.03
C LEU A 250 8.46 -3.23 26.10
N GLU A 251 9.75 -2.88 26.20
CA GLU A 251 10.85 -3.46 25.42
C GLU A 251 11.03 -4.97 25.67
N GLU A 252 10.66 -5.48 26.85
CA GLU A 252 10.78 -6.89 27.20
C GLU A 252 9.65 -7.76 26.62
N LEU A 253 8.55 -7.14 26.17
CA LEU A 253 7.39 -7.88 25.68
C LEU A 253 7.67 -8.60 24.35
N LYS A 254 7.03 -9.77 24.20
CA LYS A 254 7.04 -10.54 22.94
C LYS A 254 6.00 -10.06 21.94
N LEU A 255 4.87 -9.58 22.47
CA LEU A 255 3.81 -8.94 21.71
C LEU A 255 3.80 -7.45 22.06
N ILE A 256 3.57 -6.60 21.07
CA ILE A 256 3.42 -5.16 21.24
C ILE A 256 2.13 -4.91 22.04
N ASP A 257 2.25 -4.18 23.14
CA ASP A 257 1.10 -3.58 23.81
C ASP A 257 0.82 -2.21 23.17
N TRP A 258 0.07 -2.23 22.06
CA TRP A 258 -0.17 -1.06 21.23
C TRP A 258 -0.75 0.13 22.01
N PRO A 259 -1.83 -0.01 22.80
CA PRO A 259 -2.38 1.11 23.55
C PRO A 259 -1.36 1.74 24.51
N THR A 260 -0.66 0.91 25.30
CA THR A 260 0.29 1.42 26.30
C THR A 260 1.52 2.04 25.65
N ALA A 261 2.09 1.40 24.61
CA ALA A 261 3.28 1.89 23.94
C ALA A 261 3.00 3.15 23.10
N ALA A 262 1.85 3.22 22.41
CA ALA A 262 1.47 4.39 21.65
C ALA A 262 1.22 5.60 22.55
N ASP A 263 0.50 5.46 23.66
CA ASP A 263 0.29 6.54 24.64
C ASP A 263 1.64 7.05 25.21
N ALA A 264 2.54 6.15 25.56
CA ALA A 264 3.89 6.51 26.01
C ALA A 264 4.67 7.28 24.93
N LYS A 265 4.61 6.82 23.67
CA LYS A 265 5.28 7.50 22.54
C LYS A 265 4.66 8.87 22.24
N GLN A 266 3.34 9.03 22.32
CA GLN A 266 2.68 10.33 22.15
C GLN A 266 3.09 11.31 23.25
N LYS A 267 3.17 10.87 24.52
CA LYS A 267 3.68 11.69 25.62
C LYS A 267 5.13 12.13 25.39
N LEU A 268 5.98 11.24 24.88
CA LEU A 268 7.35 11.56 24.51
C LEU A 268 7.40 12.59 23.38
N LEU A 269 6.61 12.41 22.32
CA LEU A 269 6.55 13.35 21.19
C LEU A 269 6.09 14.73 21.66
N GLN A 270 5.14 14.80 22.59
CA GLN A 270 4.72 16.07 23.19
C GLN A 270 5.86 16.77 23.93
N ALA A 271 6.57 16.05 24.82
CA ALA A 271 7.69 16.64 25.55
C ALA A 271 8.83 17.10 24.63
N LEU A 272 9.07 16.37 23.54
CA LEU A 272 10.03 16.76 22.51
C LEU A 272 9.58 18.02 21.77
N TYR A 273 8.29 18.13 21.42
CA TYR A 273 7.75 19.32 20.80
C TYR A 273 7.84 20.54 21.72
N ASP A 274 7.48 20.39 23.01
CA ASP A 274 7.58 21.45 24.01
C ASP A 274 9.03 21.96 24.12
N GLY A 275 10.00 21.04 24.16
CA GLY A 275 11.43 21.38 24.15
C GLY A 275 11.88 22.04 22.83
N PHE A 276 11.33 21.59 21.70
CA PHE A 276 11.64 22.12 20.37
C PHE A 276 11.15 23.55 20.19
N VAL A 277 10.00 23.92 20.75
CA VAL A 277 9.43 25.28 20.64
C VAL A 277 9.90 26.25 21.72
N ALA A 278 10.41 25.76 22.86
CA ALA A 278 10.81 26.59 24.01
C ALA A 278 12.06 27.47 23.80
N GLY A 279 12.73 27.41 22.64
CA GLY A 279 13.88 28.25 22.31
C GLY A 279 14.29 28.13 20.83
N GLU A 280 15.33 28.86 20.41
CA GLU A 280 15.85 28.73 19.03
C GLU A 280 16.44 27.31 18.82
N HIS A 281 15.87 26.56 17.87
CA HIS A 281 16.37 25.26 17.46
C HIS A 281 16.92 25.33 16.02
N PRO A 282 18.09 24.75 15.71
CA PRO A 282 18.68 24.83 14.37
C PRO A 282 17.79 24.24 13.26
N LEU A 283 16.87 23.34 13.61
CA LEU A 283 15.92 22.72 12.68
C LEU A 283 14.58 23.46 12.52
N HIS A 284 14.39 24.62 13.15
CA HIS A 284 13.16 25.41 12.97
C HIS A 284 12.91 25.81 11.52
N ALA A 285 13.96 26.19 10.79
CA ALA A 285 13.85 26.58 9.38
C ALA A 285 13.45 25.38 8.49
N ASP A 286 13.99 24.20 8.78
CA ASP A 286 13.64 22.97 8.07
C ASP A 286 12.19 22.55 8.34
N PHE A 287 11.74 22.62 9.60
CA PHE A 287 10.35 22.38 9.97
C PHE A 287 9.39 23.36 9.29
N ALA A 288 9.70 24.66 9.30
CA ALA A 288 8.89 25.67 8.63
C ALA A 288 8.80 25.44 7.12
N SER A 289 9.93 25.06 6.48
CA SER A 289 9.97 24.71 5.06
C SER A 289 9.14 23.46 4.74
N PHE A 290 9.21 22.43 5.58
CA PHE A 290 8.39 21.23 5.45
C PHE A 290 6.90 21.57 5.52
N ARG A 291 6.49 22.33 6.55
CA ARG A 291 5.09 22.72 6.75
C ARG A 291 4.58 23.56 5.58
N HIS A 292 5.39 24.51 5.09
CA HIS A 292 5.05 25.31 3.91
C HIS A 292 4.87 24.45 2.66
N SER A 293 5.78 23.47 2.44
CA SER A 293 5.74 22.58 1.27
C SER A 293 4.59 21.57 1.33
N GLY A 294 4.21 21.13 2.53
CA GLY A 294 3.06 20.24 2.75
C GLY A 294 1.72 20.89 2.46
N GLY A 295 1.64 22.21 2.52
CA GLY A 295 0.49 23.01 2.08
C GLY A 295 -0.83 22.60 2.73
N GLU A 296 -1.92 22.79 1.99
CA GLU A 296 -3.28 22.57 2.47
C GLU A 296 -3.55 21.10 2.86
N ALA A 297 -2.95 20.14 2.14
CA ALA A 297 -3.11 18.73 2.46
C ALA A 297 -2.59 18.39 3.87
N LEU A 298 -1.38 18.85 4.21
CA LEU A 298 -0.79 18.65 5.54
C LEU A 298 -1.61 19.39 6.60
N GLU A 299 -1.96 20.65 6.37
CA GLU A 299 -2.77 21.43 7.32
C GLU A 299 -4.11 20.75 7.62
N ASN A 300 -4.79 20.22 6.61
CA ASN A 300 -6.06 19.52 6.79
C ASN A 300 -5.90 18.23 7.59
N HIS A 301 -4.84 17.43 7.36
CA HIS A 301 -4.56 16.27 8.20
C HIS A 301 -4.30 16.68 9.66
N CYS A 302 -3.49 17.72 9.91
CA CYS A 302 -3.22 18.19 11.26
C CYS A 302 -4.46 18.78 11.97
N ARG A 303 -5.33 19.48 11.23
CA ARG A 303 -6.63 19.95 11.73
C ARG A 303 -7.54 18.78 12.11
N PHE A 304 -7.61 17.75 11.27
CA PHE A 304 -8.38 16.54 11.54
C PHE A 304 -7.90 15.87 12.84
N GLU A 305 -6.60 15.65 13.00
CA GLU A 305 -6.03 15.03 14.21
C GLU A 305 -6.34 15.87 15.47
N ALA A 306 -6.24 17.20 15.39
CA ALA A 306 -6.58 18.09 16.50
C ALA A 306 -8.08 18.05 16.87
N ILE A 307 -8.98 18.00 15.89
CA ILE A 307 -10.42 17.86 16.14
C ILE A 307 -10.71 16.49 16.76
N GLN A 308 -10.11 15.43 16.22
CA GLN A 308 -10.33 14.08 16.72
C GLN A 308 -9.84 13.93 18.16
N GLU A 309 -8.67 14.48 18.50
CA GLU A 309 -8.18 14.51 19.88
C GLU A 309 -9.12 15.28 20.80
N MET A 310 -9.57 16.47 20.41
CA MET A 310 -10.51 17.27 21.19
C MET A 310 -11.80 16.48 21.48
N ARG A 311 -12.31 15.75 20.49
CA ARG A 311 -13.52 14.93 20.61
C ARG A 311 -13.30 13.69 21.46
N ALA A 312 -12.17 13.01 21.31
CA ALA A 312 -11.78 11.89 22.16
C ALA A 312 -11.75 12.30 23.64
N ALA A 313 -11.17 13.46 23.95
CA ALA A 313 -11.13 14.01 25.31
C ALA A 313 -12.52 14.31 25.90
N ARG A 314 -13.55 14.49 25.05
CA ARG A 314 -14.95 14.70 25.46
C ARG A 314 -15.78 13.41 25.47
N GLY A 315 -15.20 12.27 25.07
CA GLY A 315 -15.93 11.01 24.89
C GLY A 315 -16.94 11.07 23.74
N GLU A 316 -16.70 11.92 22.75
CA GLU A 316 -17.53 12.06 21.55
C GLU A 316 -17.05 11.11 20.44
N SER A 317 -17.86 10.93 19.40
CA SER A 317 -17.50 10.10 18.24
C SER A 317 -16.26 10.62 17.53
N LEU A 318 -15.38 9.69 17.15
CA LEU A 318 -14.17 9.95 16.37
C LEU A 318 -14.41 9.89 14.86
N ASP A 319 -15.61 9.47 14.45
CA ASP A 319 -16.04 9.44 13.05
C ASP A 319 -16.53 10.82 12.63
N TRP A 320 -15.83 11.44 11.67
CA TRP A 320 -16.16 12.78 11.22
C TRP A 320 -17.55 12.91 10.63
N ARG A 321 -18.11 11.81 10.10
CA ARG A 321 -19.46 11.76 9.53
C ARG A 321 -20.54 11.96 10.59
N GLU A 322 -20.21 11.71 11.86
CA GLU A 322 -21.08 11.92 13.01
C GLU A 322 -20.83 13.26 13.72
N TRP A 323 -19.83 14.03 13.29
CA TRP A 323 -19.59 15.38 13.81
C TRP A 323 -20.69 16.33 13.35
N PRO A 324 -20.91 17.47 14.03
CA PRO A 324 -21.75 18.55 13.53
C PRO A 324 -21.30 19.00 12.14
N GLU A 325 -22.26 19.30 11.27
CA GLU A 325 -22.08 19.61 9.84
C GLU A 325 -21.02 20.70 9.55
N HIS A 326 -20.86 21.68 10.43
CA HIS A 326 -19.87 22.74 10.26
C HIS A 326 -18.41 22.25 10.37
N TRP A 327 -18.17 21.02 10.83
CA TRP A 327 -16.85 20.38 10.83
C TRP A 327 -16.59 19.50 9.60
N HIS A 328 -17.59 19.31 8.73
CA HIS A 328 -17.46 18.42 7.58
C HIS A 328 -16.64 19.06 6.46
N ASP A 329 -16.77 20.37 6.22
CA ASP A 329 -16.01 21.04 5.17
C ASP A 329 -14.62 21.47 5.69
N PRO A 330 -13.52 20.86 5.19
CA PRO A 330 -12.16 21.25 5.59
C PRO A 330 -11.80 22.68 5.19
N ARG A 331 -12.60 23.33 4.34
CA ARG A 331 -12.44 24.72 3.88
C ARG A 331 -13.49 25.68 4.45
N GLY A 332 -14.31 25.21 5.41
CA GLY A 332 -15.36 26.02 6.02
C GLY A 332 -14.81 27.05 7.00
N ALA A 333 -15.52 28.18 7.16
CA ALA A 333 -15.13 29.25 8.09
C ALA A 333 -15.00 28.79 9.56
N ALA A 334 -15.75 27.75 9.97
CA ALA A 334 -15.63 27.17 11.31
C ALA A 334 -14.26 26.49 11.51
N LEU A 335 -13.73 25.84 10.47
CA LEU A 335 -12.41 25.21 10.48
C LEU A 335 -11.30 26.25 10.50
N GLU A 336 -11.47 27.37 9.80
CA GLU A 336 -10.53 28.49 9.87
C GLU A 336 -10.43 29.07 11.28
N ALA A 337 -11.57 29.38 11.91
CA ALA A 337 -11.60 29.88 13.29
C ALA A 337 -11.00 28.87 14.29
N PHE A 338 -11.29 27.58 14.11
CA PHE A 338 -10.66 26.52 14.90
C PHE A 338 -9.14 26.48 14.70
N ALA A 339 -8.67 26.62 13.46
CA ALA A 339 -7.25 26.58 13.17
C ALA A 339 -6.47 27.75 13.81
N GLU A 340 -7.11 28.91 13.96
CA GLU A 340 -6.56 30.04 14.71
C GLU A 340 -6.51 29.75 16.22
N GLU A 341 -7.60 29.23 16.80
CA GLU A 341 -7.69 28.93 18.23
C GLU A 341 -6.75 27.79 18.66
N TYR A 342 -6.59 26.77 17.81
CA TYR A 342 -5.80 25.56 18.09
C TYR A 342 -4.47 25.51 17.32
N ALA A 343 -3.94 26.68 16.92
CA ALA A 343 -2.75 26.79 16.08
C ALA A 343 -1.52 26.03 16.62
N GLU A 344 -1.27 26.11 17.93
CA GLU A 344 -0.15 25.40 18.57
C GLU A 344 -0.33 23.88 18.51
N ARG A 345 -1.57 23.39 18.64
CA ARG A 345 -1.87 21.96 18.59
C ARG A 345 -1.77 21.41 17.17
N ILE A 346 -2.22 22.18 16.18
CA ILE A 346 -2.04 21.84 14.76
C ILE A 346 -0.54 21.80 14.42
N ALA A 347 0.24 22.76 14.93
CA ALA A 347 1.69 22.77 14.75
C ALA A 347 2.40 21.55 15.38
N TYR A 348 1.90 21.02 16.50
CA TYR A 348 2.38 19.75 17.06
C TYR A 348 2.20 18.58 16.07
N PHE A 349 1.01 18.41 15.48
CA PHE A 349 0.80 17.33 14.51
C PHE A 349 1.66 17.51 13.25
N ALA A 350 1.86 18.75 12.80
CA ALA A 350 2.78 19.05 11.71
C ALA A 350 4.24 18.69 12.07
N PHE A 351 4.66 18.96 13.31
CA PHE A 351 5.97 18.56 13.83
C PHE A 351 6.13 17.05 13.85
N CYS A 352 5.11 16.31 14.28
CA CYS A 352 5.12 14.85 14.25
C CYS A 352 5.30 14.31 12.84
N GLN A 353 4.58 14.86 11.84
CA GLN A 353 4.75 14.49 10.43
C GLN A 353 6.14 14.86 9.90
N TRP A 354 6.64 16.06 10.18
CA TRP A 354 7.99 16.47 9.81
C TRP A 354 9.04 15.49 10.35
N LEU A 355 8.93 15.13 11.62
CA LEU A 355 9.90 14.26 12.29
C LEU A 355 9.95 12.87 11.67
N ILE A 356 8.79 12.24 11.42
CA ILE A 356 8.75 10.91 10.79
C ILE A 356 9.26 10.95 9.34
N HIS A 357 8.95 12.01 8.58
CA HIS A 357 9.49 12.19 7.23
C HIS A 357 11.02 12.23 7.24
N ARG A 358 11.63 13.00 8.15
CA ARG A 358 13.10 13.08 8.27
C ARG A 358 13.73 11.76 8.71
N CYS A 359 13.07 11.02 9.60
CA CYS A 359 13.55 9.71 10.03
C CYS A 359 13.51 8.68 8.87
N LEU A 360 12.44 8.67 8.07
CA LEU A 360 12.31 7.74 6.96
C LEU A 360 13.26 8.09 5.80
N GLU A 361 13.43 9.38 5.49
CA GLU A 361 14.44 9.90 4.54
C GLU A 361 15.84 9.40 4.91
N ARG A 362 16.17 9.44 6.21
CA ARG A 362 17.45 8.94 6.74
C ARG A 362 17.59 7.42 6.57
N ALA A 363 16.54 6.65 6.82
CA ALA A 363 16.56 5.20 6.61
C ALA A 363 16.78 4.82 5.13
N GLN A 364 16.13 5.52 4.20
CA GLN A 364 16.35 5.33 2.76
C GLN A 364 17.78 5.72 2.35
N THR A 365 18.29 6.83 2.89
CA THR A 365 19.68 7.25 2.67
C THR A 365 20.66 6.20 3.17
N ALA A 366 20.40 5.59 4.32
CA ALA A 366 21.23 4.52 4.87
C ALA A 366 21.19 3.25 4.00
N ALA A 367 20.01 2.87 3.52
CA ALA A 367 19.84 1.74 2.60
C ALA A 367 20.68 1.94 1.33
N ARG A 368 20.54 3.09 0.67
CA ARG A 368 21.34 3.44 -0.53
C ARG A 368 22.84 3.48 -0.23
N SER A 369 23.23 4.07 0.90
CA SER A 369 24.65 4.17 1.30
C SER A 369 25.27 2.82 1.65
N ALA A 370 24.46 1.83 2.05
CA ALA A 370 24.89 0.45 2.30
C ALA A 370 25.03 -0.39 1.02
N GLY A 371 24.80 0.20 -0.16
CA GLY A 371 24.97 -0.46 -1.46
C GLY A 371 23.68 -0.95 -2.11
N MET A 372 22.52 -0.69 -1.51
CA MET A 372 21.24 -1.14 -2.06
C MET A 372 20.88 -0.41 -3.36
N GLY A 373 20.76 -1.15 -4.48
CA GLY A 373 20.36 -0.62 -5.78
C GLY A 373 18.89 -0.15 -5.87
N ILE A 374 18.03 -0.59 -4.95
CA ILE A 374 16.65 -0.09 -4.80
C ILE A 374 16.53 0.66 -3.47
N GLY A 375 17.01 0.06 -2.37
CA GLY A 375 16.81 0.57 -1.02
C GLY A 375 15.47 0.12 -0.45
N LEU A 376 14.75 1.01 0.22
CA LEU A 376 13.43 0.72 0.76
C LEU A 376 12.40 0.52 -0.36
N ILE A 377 11.51 -0.44 -0.16
CA ILE A 377 10.28 -0.61 -0.93
C ILE A 377 9.10 -0.35 0.02
N ALA A 378 8.40 0.76 -0.19
CA ALA A 378 7.21 1.11 0.57
C ALA A 378 6.03 0.20 0.18
N ASP A 379 5.02 0.11 1.05
CA ASP A 379 3.82 -0.69 0.80
C ASP A 379 2.55 0.16 0.92
N LEU A 380 1.82 0.25 -0.19
CA LEU A 380 0.60 1.05 -0.32
C LEU A 380 -0.62 0.18 -0.09
N ALA A 381 -1.33 0.44 1.00
CA ALA A 381 -2.60 -0.21 1.32
C ALA A 381 -3.68 0.15 0.28
N VAL A 382 -4.59 -0.80 0.03
CA VAL A 382 -5.68 -0.68 -0.96
C VAL A 382 -6.52 0.58 -0.77
N GLY A 383 -6.77 0.96 0.48
CA GLY A 383 -7.69 2.02 0.87
C GLY A 383 -7.31 2.68 2.19
N ALA A 384 -8.11 3.66 2.58
CA ALA A 384 -8.05 4.30 3.90
C ALA A 384 -9.41 4.17 4.56
N ASP A 385 -9.47 4.24 5.88
CA ASP A 385 -10.73 4.23 6.63
C ASP A 385 -11.63 5.40 6.18
N GLY A 386 -12.92 5.14 5.94
CA GLY A 386 -13.89 6.16 5.53
C GLY A 386 -14.14 7.25 6.59
N ALA A 387 -13.79 7.00 7.84
CA ALA A 387 -13.76 7.95 8.94
C ALA A 387 -12.39 8.63 9.11
N GLY A 388 -11.41 8.34 8.26
CA GLY A 388 -10.06 8.88 8.32
C GLY A 388 -9.90 10.29 7.74
N SER A 389 -8.75 10.91 8.03
CA SER A 389 -8.40 12.26 7.54
C SER A 389 -8.34 12.35 6.01
N GLN A 390 -7.99 11.27 5.30
CA GLN A 390 -8.00 11.27 3.83
C GLN A 390 -9.42 11.36 3.29
N ALA A 391 -10.35 10.56 3.83
CA ALA A 391 -11.77 10.60 3.46
C ALA A 391 -12.40 11.96 3.80
N TRP A 392 -12.06 12.54 4.95
CA TRP A 392 -12.52 13.87 5.34
C TRP A 392 -12.00 14.98 4.41
N SER A 393 -10.76 14.89 3.94
CA SER A 393 -10.15 15.92 3.09
C SER A 393 -10.53 15.81 1.61
N PHE A 394 -10.77 14.59 1.12
CA PHE A 394 -11.03 14.28 -0.29
C PHE A 394 -12.41 13.64 -0.50
N GLN A 395 -13.46 14.19 0.14
CA GLN A 395 -14.81 13.62 0.15
C GLN A 395 -15.40 13.36 -1.24
N ASP A 396 -15.11 14.24 -2.22
CA ASP A 396 -15.56 14.09 -3.61
C ASP A 396 -14.82 12.98 -4.38
N GLU A 397 -13.63 12.59 -3.92
CA GLU A 397 -12.74 11.63 -4.59
C GLU A 397 -12.71 10.27 -3.89
N LEU A 398 -13.37 10.09 -2.74
CA LEU A 398 -13.43 8.84 -1.96
C LEU A 398 -14.88 8.38 -1.72
N LEU A 399 -15.09 7.06 -1.71
CA LEU A 399 -16.40 6.41 -1.50
C LEU A 399 -16.67 6.21 -0.01
N ALA A 400 -16.93 7.27 0.74
CA ALA A 400 -17.09 7.20 2.20
C ALA A 400 -18.29 6.34 2.68
N SER A 401 -19.27 6.08 1.79
CA SER A 401 -20.49 5.30 2.08
C SER A 401 -20.41 3.82 1.69
N LEU A 402 -19.28 3.39 1.15
CA LEU A 402 -19.03 2.00 0.76
C LEU A 402 -17.76 1.51 1.44
N THR A 403 -17.71 0.21 1.72
CA THR A 403 -16.50 -0.47 2.14
C THR A 403 -15.96 -1.36 1.04
N VAL A 404 -14.65 -1.55 1.01
CA VAL A 404 -13.97 -2.41 0.05
C VAL A 404 -13.75 -3.79 0.67
N GLY A 405 -13.73 -4.81 -0.16
CA GLY A 405 -13.49 -6.16 0.28
C GLY A 405 -13.06 -7.08 -0.85
N ALA A 406 -13.30 -8.38 -0.62
CA ALA A 406 -13.18 -9.42 -1.61
C ALA A 406 -14.46 -10.27 -1.61
N PRO A 407 -14.92 -10.75 -2.79
CA PRO A 407 -16.01 -11.71 -2.84
C PRO A 407 -15.59 -13.04 -2.19
N PRO A 408 -16.55 -13.93 -1.89
CA PRO A 408 -16.25 -15.30 -1.48
C PRO A 408 -15.26 -16.00 -2.42
N ASP A 409 -14.20 -16.59 -1.85
CA ASP A 409 -13.17 -17.31 -2.60
C ASP A 409 -12.82 -18.68 -1.98
N ILE A 410 -11.77 -19.33 -2.51
CA ILE A 410 -11.34 -20.67 -2.12
C ILE A 410 -10.79 -20.69 -0.67
N LEU A 411 -10.09 -19.64 -0.26
CA LEU A 411 -9.45 -19.51 1.06
C LEU A 411 -10.44 -18.95 2.09
N ASN A 412 -11.24 -17.96 1.71
CA ASN A 412 -12.25 -17.34 2.54
C ASN A 412 -13.65 -17.44 1.89
N ARG A 413 -14.37 -18.49 2.27
CA ARG A 413 -15.71 -18.81 1.73
C ARG A 413 -16.80 -17.80 2.09
N SER A 414 -16.56 -16.93 3.06
CA SER A 414 -17.51 -15.87 3.45
C SER A 414 -17.25 -14.55 2.71
N GLY A 415 -16.14 -14.45 1.98
CA GLY A 415 -15.61 -13.18 1.49
C GLY A 415 -15.01 -12.36 2.63
N GLN A 416 -14.55 -11.14 2.30
CA GLN A 416 -13.89 -10.25 3.24
C GLN A 416 -14.45 -8.84 3.10
N GLY A 417 -14.71 -8.18 4.23
CA GLY A 417 -14.94 -6.73 4.28
C GLY A 417 -13.77 -6.11 5.05
N TRP A 418 -13.02 -5.22 4.40
CA TRP A 418 -11.77 -4.69 4.95
C TRP A 418 -11.97 -3.43 5.80
N GLY A 419 -13.19 -2.89 5.89
CA GLY A 419 -13.48 -1.72 6.70
C GLY A 419 -12.88 -0.41 6.16
N ILE A 420 -12.35 -0.43 4.95
CA ILE A 420 -11.73 0.72 4.28
C ILE A 420 -12.60 1.21 3.12
N SER A 421 -12.42 2.48 2.77
CA SER A 421 -12.97 3.13 1.59
C SER A 421 -11.96 3.11 0.44
N ALA A 422 -12.45 3.30 -0.79
CA ALA A 422 -11.64 3.45 -2.00
C ALA A 422 -12.01 4.72 -2.75
N PHE A 423 -11.27 5.02 -3.82
CA PHE A 423 -11.55 6.19 -4.66
C PHE A 423 -12.89 6.08 -5.38
N SER A 424 -13.54 7.22 -5.60
CA SER A 424 -14.64 7.35 -6.57
C SER A 424 -14.04 7.48 -7.97
N PRO A 425 -14.31 6.56 -8.92
CA PRO A 425 -13.80 6.67 -10.28
C PRO A 425 -14.21 7.99 -10.96
N GLU A 426 -15.48 8.38 -10.81
CA GLU A 426 -15.98 9.66 -11.33
C GLU A 426 -15.36 10.86 -10.60
N GLY A 427 -15.21 10.75 -9.28
CA GLY A 427 -14.56 11.75 -8.44
C GLY A 427 -13.13 12.03 -8.86
N LEU A 428 -12.35 10.98 -9.15
CA LEU A 428 -10.99 11.09 -9.66
C LEU A 428 -10.95 11.84 -10.98
N ILE A 429 -11.74 11.44 -11.98
CA ILE A 429 -11.75 12.10 -13.30
C ILE A 429 -12.13 13.58 -13.15
N ARG A 430 -13.20 13.88 -12.40
CA ARG A 430 -13.70 15.23 -12.16
C ARG A 430 -12.67 16.15 -11.50
N ASN A 431 -11.82 15.62 -10.64
CA ASN A 431 -10.78 16.37 -9.92
C ASN A 431 -9.38 16.22 -10.53
N GLY A 432 -9.27 15.68 -11.75
CA GLY A 432 -8.00 15.52 -12.45
C GLY A 432 -7.03 14.56 -11.76
N PHE A 433 -7.55 13.52 -11.12
CA PHE A 433 -6.81 12.45 -10.43
C PHE A 433 -5.91 12.92 -9.28
N ARG A 434 -6.14 14.13 -8.75
CA ARG A 434 -5.30 14.74 -7.73
C ARG A 434 -5.08 13.84 -6.51
N ALA A 435 -6.14 13.27 -5.94
CA ALA A 435 -6.00 12.41 -4.76
C ALA A 435 -5.16 11.14 -5.02
N PHE A 436 -5.18 10.61 -6.26
CA PHE A 436 -4.34 9.48 -6.65
C PHE A 436 -2.88 9.89 -6.85
N ILE A 437 -2.63 11.01 -7.53
CA ILE A 437 -1.28 11.54 -7.77
C ILE A 437 -0.59 11.91 -6.45
N ASP A 438 -1.29 12.61 -5.56
CA ASP A 438 -0.75 13.01 -4.25
C ASP A 438 -0.43 11.78 -3.39
N MET A 439 -1.26 10.74 -3.46
CA MET A 439 -1.02 9.45 -2.79
C MET A 439 0.24 8.77 -3.33
N LEU A 440 0.41 8.71 -4.66
CA LEU A 440 1.62 8.13 -5.25
C LEU A 440 2.88 8.90 -4.82
N ARG A 441 2.86 10.22 -4.92
CA ARG A 441 4.00 11.08 -4.52
C ARG A 441 4.38 10.89 -3.06
N ALA A 442 3.40 10.85 -2.16
CA ALA A 442 3.65 10.60 -0.74
C ALA A 442 4.34 9.25 -0.50
N ASN A 443 3.93 8.21 -1.22
CA ASN A 443 4.43 6.86 -1.03
C ASN A 443 5.77 6.57 -1.74
N PHE A 444 6.11 7.36 -2.77
CA PHE A 444 7.42 7.31 -3.41
C PHE A 444 8.48 8.20 -2.74
N ALA A 445 8.07 9.18 -1.93
CA ALA A 445 8.95 10.25 -1.43
C ALA A 445 10.25 9.75 -0.75
N HIS A 446 10.18 8.62 -0.04
CA HIS A 446 11.29 8.08 0.75
C HIS A 446 11.59 6.61 0.46
N ALA A 447 11.35 6.14 -0.76
CA ALA A 447 11.57 4.75 -1.16
C ALA A 447 12.05 4.65 -2.61
N GLY A 448 12.86 3.62 -2.91
CA GLY A 448 13.23 3.28 -4.28
C GLY A 448 12.31 2.25 -4.91
N GLY A 449 11.26 1.83 -4.21
CA GLY A 449 10.20 1.01 -4.78
C GLY A 449 8.87 1.19 -4.04
N LEU A 450 7.80 0.79 -4.70
CA LEU A 450 6.45 0.78 -4.18
C LEU A 450 5.76 -0.54 -4.48
N ARG A 451 5.34 -1.25 -3.45
CA ARG A 451 4.35 -2.33 -3.54
C ARG A 451 2.96 -1.71 -3.50
N ILE A 452 2.12 -2.06 -4.47
CA ILE A 452 0.70 -1.73 -4.50
C ILE A 452 -0.05 -2.99 -4.07
N ASP A 453 -0.65 -2.92 -2.89
CA ASP A 453 -1.52 -3.97 -2.37
C ASP A 453 -2.79 -4.06 -3.22
N HIS A 454 -3.22 -5.29 -3.54
CA HIS A 454 -4.38 -5.56 -4.39
C HIS A 454 -4.37 -4.74 -5.69
N VAL A 455 -3.34 -4.91 -6.52
CA VAL A 455 -3.12 -4.08 -7.73
C VAL A 455 -4.30 -4.13 -8.72
N MET A 456 -5.13 -5.17 -8.62
CA MET A 456 -6.42 -5.30 -9.29
C MET A 456 -7.32 -4.07 -9.08
N GLY A 457 -7.16 -3.36 -7.96
CA GLY A 457 -7.89 -2.13 -7.64
C GLY A 457 -7.69 -0.99 -8.63
N LEU A 458 -6.64 -1.04 -9.47
CA LEU A 458 -6.48 -0.12 -10.60
C LEU A 458 -7.49 -0.38 -11.72
N GLN A 459 -8.06 -1.58 -11.80
CA GLN A 459 -9.06 -1.97 -12.80
C GLN A 459 -10.45 -2.15 -12.21
N ARG A 460 -10.57 -2.84 -11.07
CA ARG A 460 -11.84 -3.02 -10.38
C ARG A 460 -11.65 -3.31 -8.89
N LEU A 461 -12.60 -2.86 -8.07
CA LEU A 461 -12.68 -3.22 -6.66
C LEU A 461 -14.04 -3.82 -6.32
N TRP A 462 -14.05 -4.80 -5.42
CA TRP A 462 -15.29 -5.31 -4.85
C TRP A 462 -15.77 -4.36 -3.76
N VAL A 463 -16.84 -3.63 -4.05
CA VAL A 463 -17.45 -2.66 -3.13
C VAL A 463 -18.70 -3.26 -2.48
N ILE A 464 -18.83 -3.01 -1.18
CA ILE A 464 -19.87 -3.55 -0.32
C ILE A 464 -20.57 -2.37 0.37
N PRO A 465 -21.90 -2.33 0.42
CA PRO A 465 -22.61 -1.34 1.22
C PRO A 465 -22.24 -1.45 2.71
N ASN A 466 -22.10 -0.31 3.38
CA ASN A 466 -21.78 -0.30 4.81
C ASN A 466 -22.79 -1.14 5.62
N GLY A 467 -22.27 -2.06 6.46
CA GLY A 467 -23.08 -2.97 7.29
C GLY A 467 -23.65 -4.19 6.57
N ALA A 468 -23.43 -4.35 5.26
CA ALA A 468 -23.83 -5.55 4.51
C ALA A 468 -22.80 -6.69 4.68
N ALA A 469 -23.21 -7.92 4.34
CA ALA A 469 -22.29 -9.05 4.32
C ALA A 469 -21.29 -8.92 3.15
N PRO A 470 -20.06 -9.45 3.26
CA PRO A 470 -19.07 -9.36 2.17
C PRO A 470 -19.53 -9.96 0.83
N ALA A 471 -20.41 -10.96 0.87
CA ALA A 471 -21.01 -11.56 -0.33
C ALA A 471 -22.01 -10.62 -1.05
N ASP A 472 -22.52 -9.60 -0.37
CA ASP A 472 -23.50 -8.64 -0.89
C ASP A 472 -22.82 -7.40 -1.50
N GLY A 473 -21.75 -7.63 -2.27
CA GLY A 473 -21.03 -6.59 -3.00
C GLY A 473 -21.16 -6.70 -4.52
N ALA A 474 -20.46 -5.81 -5.21
CA ALA A 474 -20.32 -5.80 -6.66
C ALA A 474 -18.94 -5.26 -7.06
N TYR A 475 -18.44 -5.67 -8.23
CA TYR A 475 -17.23 -5.04 -8.78
C TYR A 475 -17.58 -3.66 -9.36
N LEU A 476 -16.83 -2.64 -8.95
CA LEU A 476 -16.82 -1.30 -9.52
C LEU A 476 -15.56 -1.13 -10.38
N TYR A 477 -15.72 -0.73 -11.64
CA TYR A 477 -14.61 -0.51 -12.57
C TYR A 477 -13.93 0.86 -12.39
N TYR A 478 -12.62 0.88 -12.61
CA TYR A 478 -11.76 2.06 -12.52
C TYR A 478 -11.14 2.37 -13.88
N PRO A 479 -10.74 3.63 -14.15
CA PRO A 479 -10.08 4.04 -15.38
C PRO A 479 -8.62 3.54 -15.43
N VAL A 480 -8.45 2.23 -15.64
CA VAL A 480 -7.16 1.53 -15.50
C VAL A 480 -6.04 2.13 -16.33
N ASP A 481 -6.33 2.58 -17.56
CA ASP A 481 -5.31 3.12 -18.45
C ASP A 481 -4.80 4.49 -17.97
N ASP A 482 -5.69 5.36 -17.45
CA ASP A 482 -5.29 6.63 -16.83
C ASP A 482 -4.46 6.39 -15.55
N LEU A 483 -4.93 5.48 -14.69
CA LEU A 483 -4.22 5.15 -13.45
C LEU A 483 -2.84 4.54 -13.70
N LEU A 484 -2.71 3.64 -14.68
CA LEU A 484 -1.42 3.06 -15.06
C LEU A 484 -0.47 4.10 -15.66
N ARG A 485 -0.97 5.05 -16.47
CA ARG A 485 -0.15 6.15 -17.00
C ARG A 485 0.38 7.05 -15.89
N LEU A 486 -0.49 7.46 -14.97
CA LEU A 486 -0.10 8.30 -13.84
C LEU A 486 0.90 7.59 -12.92
N LEU A 487 0.66 6.31 -12.62
CA LEU A 487 1.60 5.47 -11.86
C LEU A 487 2.97 5.36 -12.55
N THR A 488 2.96 5.13 -13.87
CA THR A 488 4.17 5.02 -14.68
C THR A 488 4.96 6.33 -14.70
N LEU A 489 4.26 7.46 -14.82
CA LEU A 489 4.86 8.79 -14.75
C LEU A 489 5.49 9.05 -13.37
N GLU A 490 4.77 8.81 -12.28
CA GLU A 490 5.28 9.05 -10.92
C GLU A 490 6.42 8.08 -10.55
N SER A 491 6.39 6.82 -11.00
CA SER A 491 7.49 5.87 -10.85
C SER A 491 8.80 6.41 -11.45
N HIS A 492 8.75 6.96 -12.67
CA HIS A 492 9.94 7.55 -13.31
C HIS A 492 10.42 8.82 -12.60
N ARG A 493 9.51 9.68 -12.16
CA ARG A 493 9.84 10.93 -11.46
C ARG A 493 10.57 10.69 -10.14
N HIS A 494 10.27 9.57 -9.48
CA HIS A 494 10.91 9.19 -8.22
C HIS A 494 12.01 8.14 -8.39
N GLN A 495 12.27 7.68 -9.62
CA GLN A 495 13.21 6.59 -9.91
C GLN A 495 12.96 5.37 -9.02
N ALA A 496 11.68 4.99 -8.92
CA ALA A 496 11.22 3.97 -8.00
C ALA A 496 10.49 2.84 -8.74
N ILE A 497 10.87 1.60 -8.44
CA ILE A 497 10.24 0.41 -9.04
C ILE A 497 8.81 0.21 -8.53
N VAL A 498 8.00 -0.52 -9.29
CA VAL A 498 6.63 -0.84 -8.87
C VAL A 498 6.41 -2.35 -8.85
N LEU A 499 5.88 -2.82 -7.73
CA LEU A 499 5.44 -4.19 -7.51
C LEU A 499 3.92 -4.17 -7.38
N GLY A 500 3.20 -4.95 -8.18
CA GLY A 500 1.76 -5.14 -8.06
C GLY A 500 1.47 -6.48 -7.40
N GLU A 501 0.77 -6.47 -6.26
CA GLU A 501 0.24 -7.71 -5.70
C GLU A 501 -0.94 -8.19 -6.56
N ASP A 502 -0.69 -9.21 -7.38
CA ASP A 502 -1.64 -9.81 -8.33
C ASP A 502 -2.11 -11.22 -7.90
N LEU A 503 -2.45 -11.41 -6.62
CA LEU A 503 -2.91 -12.69 -6.07
C LEU A 503 -4.45 -12.73 -6.00
N GLY A 504 -5.00 -13.95 -6.05
CA GLY A 504 -6.45 -14.18 -6.03
C GLY A 504 -7.11 -14.09 -7.40
N THR A 505 -8.30 -13.50 -7.48
CA THR A 505 -9.12 -13.47 -8.71
C THR A 505 -8.74 -12.30 -9.62
N VAL A 506 -7.63 -12.47 -10.33
CA VAL A 506 -7.08 -11.44 -11.25
C VAL A 506 -8.00 -11.26 -12.48
N PRO A 507 -8.39 -10.01 -12.83
CA PRO A 507 -9.16 -9.74 -14.04
C PRO A 507 -8.38 -10.13 -15.31
N GLU A 508 -9.10 -10.63 -16.32
CA GLU A 508 -8.53 -10.90 -17.64
C GLU A 508 -7.88 -9.64 -18.23
N GLY A 509 -6.69 -9.80 -18.82
CA GLY A 509 -5.94 -8.71 -19.47
C GLY A 509 -5.12 -7.83 -18.53
N LEU A 510 -5.30 -7.93 -17.20
CA LEU A 510 -4.58 -7.06 -16.26
C LEU A 510 -3.10 -7.40 -16.22
N GLN A 511 -2.74 -8.69 -16.15
CA GLN A 511 -1.33 -9.11 -16.07
C GLN A 511 -0.53 -8.62 -17.28
N GLU A 512 -1.11 -8.71 -18.47
CA GLU A 512 -0.51 -8.21 -19.71
C GLU A 512 -0.26 -6.69 -19.64
N LYS A 513 -1.22 -5.93 -19.10
CA LYS A 513 -1.07 -4.48 -18.89
C LYS A 513 0.05 -4.16 -17.89
N LEU A 514 0.14 -4.89 -16.77
CA LEU A 514 1.20 -4.70 -15.77
C LEU A 514 2.58 -5.00 -16.35
N ILE A 515 2.72 -6.13 -17.05
CA ILE A 515 3.97 -6.55 -17.71
C ILE A 515 4.41 -5.52 -18.75
N ALA A 516 3.48 -5.02 -19.58
CA ALA A 516 3.78 -4.00 -20.58
C ALA A 516 4.33 -2.71 -19.96
N ARG A 517 3.92 -2.39 -18.72
CA ARG A 517 4.42 -1.24 -17.95
C ARG A 517 5.62 -1.56 -17.06
N SER A 518 6.21 -2.77 -17.14
CA SER A 518 7.29 -3.21 -16.22
C SER A 518 6.93 -3.15 -14.74
N ILE A 519 5.65 -3.34 -14.42
CA ILE A 519 5.18 -3.54 -13.05
C ILE A 519 5.30 -5.03 -12.75
N LEU A 520 6.07 -5.38 -11.72
CA LEU A 520 6.30 -6.78 -11.36
C LEU A 520 5.08 -7.35 -10.62
N GLY A 521 4.49 -8.42 -11.14
CA GLY A 521 3.56 -9.24 -10.37
C GLY A 521 4.28 -9.99 -9.22
N MET A 522 3.52 -10.72 -8.41
CA MET A 522 4.01 -11.52 -7.30
C MET A 522 3.83 -13.01 -7.54
N ARG A 523 4.90 -13.79 -7.35
CA ARG A 523 4.86 -15.26 -7.36
C ARG A 523 5.29 -15.76 -5.99
N VAL A 524 4.35 -16.39 -5.29
CA VAL A 524 4.53 -16.89 -3.93
C VAL A 524 4.73 -18.40 -4.00
N LEU A 525 5.82 -18.92 -3.44
CA LEU A 525 6.19 -20.34 -3.54
C LEU A 525 5.01 -21.28 -3.22
N LEU A 526 4.27 -21.00 -2.16
CA LEU A 526 3.13 -21.80 -1.71
C LEU A 526 1.98 -21.87 -2.74
N PHE A 527 1.88 -20.88 -3.63
CA PHE A 527 0.86 -20.79 -4.68
C PHE A 527 1.36 -21.25 -6.06
N GLU A 528 2.68 -21.32 -6.28
CA GLU A 528 3.28 -21.77 -7.54
C GLU A 528 3.26 -23.30 -7.69
N GLN A 529 2.05 -23.87 -7.66
CA GLN A 529 1.79 -25.30 -7.79
C GLN A 529 0.45 -25.58 -8.50
N ASP A 530 0.34 -26.76 -9.12
CA ASP A 530 -0.92 -27.33 -9.58
C ASP A 530 -1.22 -28.60 -8.78
N ASN A 531 -2.17 -28.51 -7.84
CA ASN A 531 -2.63 -29.61 -7.00
C ASN A 531 -1.48 -30.44 -6.40
N THR A 532 -0.62 -29.81 -5.59
CA THR A 532 0.58 -30.39 -4.94
C THR A 532 1.79 -30.60 -5.86
N ARG A 533 1.69 -30.32 -7.16
CA ARG A 533 2.83 -30.31 -8.08
C ARG A 533 3.40 -28.91 -8.21
N PHE A 534 4.48 -28.62 -7.49
CA PHE A 534 5.17 -27.33 -7.56
C PHE A 534 5.80 -27.10 -8.94
N LYS A 535 5.74 -25.86 -9.43
CA LYS A 535 6.31 -25.46 -10.71
C LYS A 535 7.84 -25.60 -10.66
N PRO A 536 8.48 -26.17 -11.69
CA PRO A 536 9.94 -26.23 -11.76
C PRO A 536 10.51 -24.81 -11.96
N ILE A 537 11.77 -24.61 -11.56
CA ILE A 537 12.47 -23.31 -11.58
C ILE A 537 12.38 -22.60 -12.94
N LEU A 538 12.45 -23.35 -14.05
CA LEU A 538 12.42 -22.80 -15.41
C LEU A 538 11.05 -22.25 -15.84
N ASP A 539 9.97 -22.66 -15.17
CA ASP A 539 8.61 -22.21 -15.44
C ASP A 539 8.25 -20.95 -14.61
N TRP A 540 9.14 -20.50 -13.72
CA TRP A 540 8.98 -19.24 -13.02
C TRP A 540 9.25 -18.07 -13.97
N PRO A 541 8.37 -17.05 -13.98
CA PRO A 541 8.47 -15.92 -14.88
C PRO A 541 9.69 -15.03 -14.58
N ASP A 542 10.16 -14.31 -15.60
CA ASP A 542 11.21 -13.29 -15.52
C ASP A 542 10.67 -11.85 -15.46
N ASN A 543 9.36 -11.70 -15.28
CA ASN A 543 8.64 -10.42 -15.21
C ASN A 543 7.78 -10.27 -13.94
N ALA A 544 8.06 -11.07 -12.90
CA ALA A 544 7.41 -11.00 -11.60
C ALA A 544 8.44 -11.28 -10.49
N LEU A 545 8.23 -10.67 -9.32
CA LEU A 545 9.03 -10.97 -8.15
C LEU A 545 8.71 -12.37 -7.63
N ALA A 546 9.68 -12.98 -6.94
CA ALA A 546 9.49 -14.26 -6.27
C ALA A 546 9.68 -14.11 -4.75
N THR A 547 8.82 -14.78 -3.97
CA THR A 547 8.88 -14.82 -2.50
C THR A 547 8.47 -16.20 -1.97
N THR A 548 8.92 -16.57 -0.78
CA THR A 548 8.49 -17.80 -0.10
C THR A 548 7.03 -17.70 0.36
N THR A 549 6.69 -16.59 1.01
CA THR A 549 5.40 -16.31 1.64
C THR A 549 5.13 -14.81 1.69
N THR A 550 4.02 -14.39 2.31
CA THR A 550 3.68 -12.99 2.58
C THR A 550 3.29 -12.81 4.05
N HIS A 551 3.06 -11.57 4.49
CA HIS A 551 2.65 -11.27 5.86
C HIS A 551 1.25 -11.80 6.23
N ASP A 552 0.42 -12.10 5.24
CA ASP A 552 -0.94 -12.67 5.37
C ASP A 552 -0.97 -14.20 5.38
N LEU A 553 0.17 -14.83 5.09
CA LEU A 553 0.31 -16.27 4.99
C LEU A 553 1.13 -16.83 6.15
N PRO A 554 1.01 -18.12 6.45
CA PRO A 554 1.96 -18.76 7.34
C PRO A 554 3.40 -18.54 6.86
N THR A 555 4.32 -18.38 7.81
CA THR A 555 5.75 -18.52 7.51
C THR A 555 6.00 -19.89 6.88
N LEU A 556 7.07 -20.04 6.10
CA LEU A 556 7.36 -21.34 5.49
C LEU A 556 7.57 -22.43 6.55
N ASN A 557 8.21 -22.08 7.68
CA ASN A 557 8.35 -22.98 8.81
C ASN A 557 7.00 -23.28 9.49
N GLY A 558 6.16 -22.25 9.69
CA GLY A 558 4.82 -22.40 10.23
C GLY A 558 3.91 -23.26 9.35
N TRP A 559 3.99 -23.09 8.02
CA TRP A 559 3.30 -23.90 7.03
C TRP A 559 3.80 -25.35 7.07
N TRP A 560 5.12 -25.54 7.20
CA TRP A 560 5.72 -26.87 7.36
C TRP A 560 5.30 -27.55 8.65
N HIS A 561 4.94 -26.82 9.70
CA HIS A 561 4.37 -27.38 10.93
C HIS A 561 2.83 -27.45 10.93
N GLY A 562 2.16 -26.74 10.03
CA GLY A 562 0.69 -26.67 9.98
C GLY A 562 0.09 -25.69 10.99
N ARG A 563 0.82 -24.64 11.36
CA ARG A 563 0.40 -23.63 12.35
C ARG A 563 -0.84 -22.86 11.92
N ASP A 564 -0.98 -22.60 10.62
CA ASP A 564 -2.17 -22.02 10.02
C ASP A 564 -3.41 -22.91 10.23
N ILE A 565 -3.26 -24.22 10.07
CA ILE A 565 -4.33 -25.20 10.31
C ILE A 565 -4.70 -25.21 11.81
N ASP A 566 -3.69 -25.20 12.69
CA ASP A 566 -3.89 -25.15 14.14
C ASP A 566 -4.68 -23.90 14.56
N TRP A 567 -4.35 -22.74 13.99
CA TRP A 567 -5.07 -21.49 14.25
C TRP A 567 -6.51 -21.53 13.74
N ASN A 568 -6.73 -21.99 12.51
CA ASN A 568 -8.09 -22.13 11.96
C ASN A 568 -8.95 -23.09 12.79
N ALA A 569 -8.40 -24.20 13.28
CA ALA A 569 -9.10 -25.13 14.16
C ALA A 569 -9.40 -24.49 15.53
N ARG A 570 -8.41 -23.80 16.12
CA ARG A 570 -8.56 -23.10 17.40
C ARG A 570 -9.64 -22.02 17.36
N LEU A 571 -9.77 -21.33 16.24
CA LEU A 571 -10.73 -20.25 16.04
C LEU A 571 -12.10 -20.74 15.54
N GLY A 572 -12.24 -22.04 15.25
CA GLY A 572 -13.48 -22.62 14.75
C GLY A 572 -13.81 -22.27 13.30
N PHE A 573 -12.82 -21.84 12.51
CA PHE A 573 -12.97 -21.60 11.07
C PHE A 573 -12.98 -22.88 10.24
N VAL A 574 -12.52 -23.99 10.82
CA VAL A 574 -12.60 -25.33 10.25
C VAL A 574 -13.16 -26.31 11.28
N ASP A 575 -14.03 -27.22 10.85
CA ASP A 575 -14.52 -28.31 11.70
C ASP A 575 -13.50 -29.46 11.78
N ALA A 576 -13.75 -30.44 12.66
CA ALA A 576 -12.82 -31.54 12.88
C ALA A 576 -12.55 -32.40 11.63
N ASN A 577 -13.51 -32.54 10.72
CA ASN A 577 -13.31 -33.30 9.48
C ASN A 577 -12.50 -32.47 8.48
N GLY A 578 -12.82 -31.18 8.36
CA GLY A 578 -12.07 -30.23 7.54
C GLY A 578 -10.62 -30.12 7.99
N GLU A 579 -10.35 -30.12 9.29
CA GLU A 579 -8.99 -30.12 9.83
C GLU A 579 -8.21 -31.37 9.38
N ILE A 580 -8.82 -32.56 9.49
CA ILE A 580 -8.22 -33.82 9.03
C ILE A 580 -7.92 -33.76 7.52
N ASP A 581 -8.86 -33.25 6.73
CA ASP A 581 -8.70 -33.13 5.27
C ASP A 581 -7.60 -32.12 4.90
N TRP A 582 -7.52 -30.99 5.61
CA TRP A 582 -6.47 -29.98 5.44
C TRP A 582 -5.10 -30.56 5.81
N ARG A 583 -4.97 -31.29 6.92
CA ARG A 583 -3.70 -31.94 7.29
C ARG A 583 -3.28 -33.00 6.27
N ARG A 584 -4.23 -33.79 5.74
CA ARG A 584 -3.96 -34.76 4.67
C ARG A 584 -3.54 -34.06 3.37
N HIS A 585 -4.14 -32.92 3.04
CA HIS A 585 -3.73 -32.11 1.90
C HIS A 585 -2.32 -31.55 2.11
N ARG A 586 -2.05 -30.94 3.26
CA ARG A 586 -0.73 -30.42 3.64
C ARG A 586 0.37 -31.49 3.54
N GLN A 587 0.10 -32.73 3.92
CA GLN A 587 1.06 -33.82 3.75
C GLN A 587 1.43 -34.05 2.28
N ARG A 588 0.44 -33.99 1.37
CA ARG A 588 0.68 -34.11 -0.07
C ARG A 588 1.45 -32.90 -0.62
N GLU A 589 1.12 -31.69 -0.16
CA GLU A 589 1.86 -30.48 -0.53
C GLU A 589 3.33 -30.57 -0.08
N ARG A 590 3.61 -31.03 1.14
CA ARG A 590 4.97 -31.22 1.65
C ARG A 590 5.78 -32.20 0.81
N GLU A 591 5.19 -33.32 0.42
CA GLU A 591 5.83 -34.29 -0.48
C GLU A 591 6.08 -33.67 -1.87
N GLY A 592 5.11 -32.94 -2.39
CA GLY A 592 5.22 -32.20 -3.63
C GLY A 592 6.37 -31.19 -3.64
N LEU A 593 6.49 -30.39 -2.58
CA LEU A 593 7.58 -29.44 -2.41
C LEU A 593 8.92 -30.16 -2.28
N ARG A 594 9.03 -31.20 -1.45
CA ARG A 594 10.25 -32.02 -1.35
C ARG A 594 10.68 -32.57 -2.69
N SER A 595 9.73 -33.07 -3.49
CA SER A 595 10.00 -33.59 -4.83
C SER A 595 10.60 -32.51 -5.74
N ALA A 596 10.01 -31.31 -5.78
CA ALA A 596 10.53 -30.18 -6.55
C ALA A 596 11.92 -29.73 -6.08
N LEU A 597 12.12 -29.62 -4.77
CA LEU A 597 13.39 -29.19 -4.18
C LEU A 597 14.50 -30.23 -4.39
N SER A 598 14.19 -31.53 -4.37
CA SER A 598 15.17 -32.61 -4.54
C SER A 598 15.76 -32.71 -5.95
N GLN A 599 15.25 -31.93 -6.92
CA GLN A 599 15.81 -31.87 -8.27
C GLN A 599 17.20 -31.21 -8.29
N ASP A 600 17.52 -30.35 -7.32
CA ASP A 600 18.88 -29.88 -7.10
C ASP A 600 19.59 -30.83 -6.11
N PRO A 601 20.64 -31.56 -6.52
CA PRO A 601 21.34 -32.51 -5.65
C PRO A 601 22.10 -31.85 -4.49
N GLN A 602 22.19 -30.52 -4.46
CA GLN A 602 22.71 -29.78 -3.31
C GLN A 602 21.67 -29.66 -2.18
N ASN A 603 20.39 -29.85 -2.48
CA ASN A 603 19.31 -29.85 -1.50
C ASN A 603 19.25 -31.19 -0.75
N PHE A 604 19.04 -31.14 0.58
CA PHE A 604 18.89 -32.30 1.50
C PHE A 604 20.15 -33.19 1.66
N ARG A 605 21.22 -32.64 2.25
CA ARG A 605 22.35 -33.43 2.80
C ARG A 605 22.07 -33.79 4.26
N GLU A 606 22.48 -34.97 4.72
CA GLU A 606 22.26 -35.41 6.12
C GLU A 606 23.11 -34.57 7.07
N GLU A 607 22.52 -33.58 7.78
CA GLU A 607 23.15 -32.89 8.93
C GLU A 607 22.23 -31.87 9.68
N SER A 608 20.91 -31.79 9.46
CA SER A 608 20.01 -30.84 10.16
C SER A 608 18.55 -31.31 10.29
N HIS A 609 17.72 -30.56 11.03
CA HIS A 609 16.28 -30.84 11.15
C HIS A 609 15.56 -30.66 9.80
N GLU A 610 14.59 -31.54 9.52
CA GLU A 610 13.89 -31.58 8.23
C GLU A 610 13.25 -30.24 7.85
N ALA A 611 12.64 -29.54 8.81
CA ALA A 611 12.00 -28.25 8.58
C ALA A 611 13.03 -27.19 8.12
N ASP A 612 14.17 -27.08 8.80
CA ASP A 612 15.23 -26.16 8.42
C ASP A 612 15.75 -26.47 7.02
N GLN A 613 15.96 -27.75 6.70
CA GLN A 613 16.40 -28.17 5.36
C GLN A 613 15.44 -27.73 4.26
N VAL A 614 14.13 -27.83 4.51
CA VAL A 614 13.12 -27.39 3.54
C VAL A 614 13.14 -25.89 3.38
N VAL A 615 13.29 -25.12 4.47
CA VAL A 615 13.40 -23.65 4.39
C VAL A 615 14.63 -23.29 3.56
N ASP A 616 15.80 -23.84 3.88
CA ASP A 616 17.05 -23.54 3.19
C ASP A 616 17.01 -23.92 1.71
N ALA A 617 16.45 -25.10 1.39
CA ALA A 617 16.28 -25.56 0.03
C ALA A 617 15.29 -24.68 -0.74
N SER A 618 14.23 -24.20 -0.10
CA SER A 618 13.27 -23.26 -0.70
C SER A 618 13.89 -21.90 -0.97
N VAL A 619 14.69 -21.37 -0.04
CA VAL A 619 15.45 -20.13 -0.24
C VAL A 619 16.41 -20.26 -1.43
N ARG A 620 17.17 -21.37 -1.52
CA ARG A 620 18.04 -21.66 -2.66
C ARG A 620 17.24 -21.77 -3.97
N PHE A 621 16.15 -22.53 -3.96
CA PHE A 621 15.26 -22.73 -5.11
C PHE A 621 14.76 -21.40 -5.67
N LEU A 622 14.25 -20.51 -4.81
CA LEU A 622 13.83 -19.17 -5.22
C LEU A 622 14.98 -18.34 -5.77
N GLY A 623 16.16 -18.44 -5.14
CA GLY A 623 17.38 -17.79 -5.63
C GLY A 623 17.76 -18.22 -7.06
N HIS A 624 17.44 -19.44 -7.49
CA HIS A 624 17.69 -19.89 -8.86
C HIS A 624 16.62 -19.48 -9.89
N THR A 625 15.48 -18.95 -9.46
CA THR A 625 14.41 -18.52 -10.39
C THR A 625 14.89 -17.39 -11.31
N ARG A 626 14.17 -17.19 -12.42
CA ARG A 626 14.42 -16.09 -13.36
C ARG A 626 13.83 -14.75 -12.92
N ALA A 627 13.18 -14.70 -11.76
CA ALA A 627 12.60 -13.47 -11.23
C ALA A 627 13.65 -12.35 -11.17
N PRO A 628 13.34 -11.11 -11.59
CA PRO A 628 14.28 -10.00 -11.55
C PRO A 628 14.65 -9.61 -10.12
N LEU A 629 13.72 -9.81 -9.17
CA LEU A 629 13.87 -9.56 -7.74
C LEU A 629 13.31 -10.74 -6.94
N VAL A 630 14.10 -11.26 -5.99
CA VAL A 630 13.62 -12.20 -4.96
C VAL A 630 13.54 -11.46 -3.64
N LEU A 631 12.38 -11.47 -2.98
CA LEU A 631 12.22 -10.95 -1.62
C LEU A 631 12.05 -12.12 -0.65
N LEU A 632 12.92 -12.20 0.36
CA LEU A 632 12.81 -13.18 1.43
C LEU A 632 12.23 -12.52 2.70
N PRO A 633 11.05 -12.94 3.18
CA PRO A 633 10.53 -12.51 4.47
C PRO A 633 11.51 -12.80 5.60
N LEU A 634 11.70 -11.81 6.46
CA LEU A 634 12.64 -11.87 7.58
C LEU A 634 12.28 -13.00 8.55
N GLU A 635 10.99 -13.29 8.71
CA GLU A 635 10.48 -14.43 9.46
C GLU A 635 10.99 -15.76 8.90
N ASP A 636 11.09 -15.93 7.58
CA ASP A 636 11.61 -17.14 6.95
C ASP A 636 13.13 -17.20 7.01
N ALA A 637 13.81 -16.06 6.87
CA ALA A 637 15.25 -15.98 7.12
C ALA A 637 15.59 -16.45 8.55
N LEU A 638 14.76 -16.07 9.53
CA LEU A 638 14.92 -16.43 10.94
C LEU A 638 14.32 -17.81 11.30
N GLY A 639 13.53 -18.43 10.43
CA GLY A 639 12.85 -19.71 10.71
C GLY A 639 11.73 -19.61 11.74
N ILE A 640 11.03 -18.47 11.79
CA ILE A 640 9.92 -18.23 12.73
C ILE A 640 8.72 -19.11 12.37
N ASP A 641 8.03 -19.67 13.37
CA ASP A 641 6.83 -20.50 13.18
C ASP A 641 5.54 -19.69 13.03
N GLU A 642 5.45 -18.55 13.68
CA GLU A 642 4.20 -17.79 13.82
C GLU A 642 4.09 -16.70 12.76
N GLN A 643 2.93 -16.61 12.12
CA GLN A 643 2.62 -15.58 11.13
C GLN A 643 2.33 -14.21 11.76
N ALA A 644 2.61 -13.15 11.00
CA ALA A 644 2.39 -11.77 11.40
C ALA A 644 0.91 -11.39 11.47
N ASN A 645 0.11 -11.85 10.49
CA ASN A 645 -1.32 -11.60 10.39
C ASN A 645 -2.07 -12.87 9.96
N LEU A 646 -3.28 -13.06 10.45
CA LEU A 646 -4.23 -14.09 10.00
C LEU A 646 -5.47 -13.39 9.41
N PRO A 647 -5.62 -13.34 8.07
CA PRO A 647 -6.75 -12.69 7.43
C PRO A 647 -8.10 -13.17 7.95
N GLY A 648 -9.07 -12.24 8.06
CA GLY A 648 -10.40 -12.52 8.61
C GLY A 648 -10.46 -12.55 10.15
N THR A 649 -9.41 -12.14 10.84
CA THR A 649 -9.40 -11.97 12.30
C THR A 649 -9.08 -10.54 12.70
N ILE A 650 -9.53 -10.12 13.90
CA ILE A 650 -9.21 -8.82 14.50
C ILE A 650 -8.43 -9.09 15.78
N ASP A 651 -9.12 -9.39 16.89
CA ASP A 651 -8.50 -9.60 18.22
C ASP A 651 -8.26 -11.07 18.59
N SER A 652 -8.75 -12.01 17.77
CA SER A 652 -8.70 -13.45 18.07
C SER A 652 -7.37 -14.11 17.72
N HIS A 653 -6.53 -13.43 16.93
CA HIS A 653 -5.14 -13.77 16.63
C HIS A 653 -4.27 -12.53 16.92
N PRO A 654 -3.02 -12.67 17.39
CA PRO A 654 -2.12 -11.52 17.66
C PRO A 654 -1.59 -10.90 16.36
N ASN A 655 -2.49 -10.34 15.56
CA ASN A 655 -2.18 -9.64 14.31
C ASN A 655 -1.35 -8.39 14.59
N TRP A 656 -0.38 -8.12 13.72
CA TRP A 656 0.40 -6.87 13.72
C TRP A 656 1.08 -6.54 15.06
N SER A 657 1.30 -7.54 15.90
CA SER A 657 1.73 -7.35 17.28
C SER A 657 2.98 -8.17 17.63
N ARG A 658 3.43 -9.06 16.75
CA ARG A 658 4.57 -9.94 17.04
C ARG A 658 5.89 -9.20 16.81
N ARG A 659 6.77 -9.26 17.81
CA ARG A 659 8.14 -8.72 17.72
C ARG A 659 9.13 -9.84 17.40
N LEU A 660 10.07 -9.54 16.50
CA LEU A 660 11.11 -10.46 16.05
C LEU A 660 12.12 -10.76 17.16
N PRO A 661 12.74 -11.95 17.19
CA PRO A 661 13.67 -12.33 18.24
C PRO A 661 15.09 -11.81 17.95
N GLY A 662 15.40 -10.61 18.45
CA GLY A 662 16.77 -10.06 18.39
C GLY A 662 16.80 -8.57 18.07
N ASN A 663 17.98 -7.96 18.23
CA ASN A 663 18.24 -6.57 17.85
C ASN A 663 18.49 -6.50 16.34
N SER A 664 17.94 -5.49 15.67
CA SER A 664 18.06 -5.25 14.23
C SER A 664 19.50 -5.22 13.73
N GLU A 665 20.42 -4.62 14.50
CA GLU A 665 21.85 -4.57 14.17
C GLU A 665 22.52 -5.95 14.08
N ALA A 666 22.07 -6.95 14.85
CA ALA A 666 22.67 -8.29 14.89
C ALA A 666 21.73 -9.39 14.39
N LEU A 667 20.54 -9.01 13.89
CA LEU A 667 19.47 -9.94 13.59
C LEU A 667 19.86 -10.95 12.50
N LEU A 668 20.68 -10.49 11.55
CA LEU A 668 21.16 -11.29 10.42
C LEU A 668 22.48 -12.03 10.70
N ASP A 669 23.02 -11.93 11.92
CA ASP A 669 24.22 -12.67 12.36
C ASP A 669 23.89 -14.05 12.91
N GLY A 670 22.61 -14.32 13.23
CA GLY A 670 22.15 -15.63 13.69
C GLY A 670 22.51 -16.71 12.67
N VAL A 671 22.99 -17.87 13.14
CA VAL A 671 23.55 -18.94 12.29
C VAL A 671 22.62 -19.33 11.15
N ASP A 672 21.32 -19.48 11.42
CA ASP A 672 20.35 -19.86 10.39
C ASP A 672 20.06 -18.73 9.41
N ALA A 673 19.91 -17.49 9.90
CA ALA A 673 19.70 -16.33 9.04
C ALA A 673 20.89 -16.10 8.12
N ALA A 674 22.10 -16.00 8.68
CA ALA A 674 23.34 -15.80 7.93
C ALA A 674 23.50 -16.87 6.83
N ARG A 675 23.28 -18.14 7.18
CA ARG A 675 23.33 -19.26 6.25
C ARG A 675 22.30 -19.15 5.13
N ARG A 676 21.03 -18.86 5.44
CA ARG A 676 19.97 -18.71 4.43
C ARG A 676 20.23 -17.54 3.48
N LEU A 677 20.75 -16.42 4.00
CA LEU A 677 21.14 -15.28 3.17
C LEU A 677 22.30 -15.62 2.24
N GLU A 678 23.32 -16.34 2.72
CA GLU A 678 24.43 -16.82 1.88
C GLU A 678 23.93 -17.76 0.78
N LEU A 679 22.99 -18.66 1.09
CA LEU A 679 22.37 -19.54 0.11
C LEU A 679 21.60 -18.75 -0.96
N LEU A 680 20.82 -17.75 -0.55
CA LEU A 680 20.10 -16.88 -1.46
C LEU A 680 21.06 -16.12 -2.38
N ALA A 681 22.06 -15.44 -1.81
CA ALA A 681 23.04 -14.65 -2.55
C ALA A 681 23.82 -15.51 -3.55
N CYS A 682 24.31 -16.69 -3.14
CA CYS A 682 24.97 -17.63 -4.04
C CYS A 682 24.05 -18.09 -5.18
N ALA A 683 22.81 -18.45 -4.89
CA ALA A 683 21.85 -18.89 -5.90
C ALA A 683 21.49 -17.77 -6.89
N ARG A 684 21.40 -16.51 -6.42
CA ARG A 684 21.22 -15.33 -7.28
C ARG A 684 22.37 -15.13 -8.24
N LEU A 685 23.62 -15.23 -7.75
CA LEU A 685 24.81 -15.14 -8.60
C LEU A 685 24.82 -16.24 -9.66
N GLN A 686 24.50 -17.47 -9.27
CA GLN A 686 24.40 -18.60 -10.21
C GLN A 686 23.29 -18.41 -11.25
N ALA A 687 22.14 -17.83 -10.86
CA ALA A 687 21.08 -17.48 -11.80
C ALA A 687 21.51 -16.38 -12.77
N ALA A 688 22.28 -15.40 -12.31
CA ALA A 688 22.86 -14.35 -13.16
C ALA A 688 23.86 -14.93 -14.17
N GLU A 689 24.77 -15.79 -13.72
CA GLU A 689 25.75 -16.47 -14.59
C GLU A 689 25.09 -17.40 -15.62
N ARG A 690 23.97 -18.03 -15.28
CA ARG A 690 23.20 -18.88 -16.20
C ARG A 690 22.55 -18.07 -17.33
N ASP A 691 22.11 -16.85 -17.02
CA ASP A 691 21.28 -16.04 -17.93
C ASP A 691 22.10 -15.00 -18.72
N GLN A 692 23.40 -14.85 -18.42
CA GLN A 692 24.41 -14.14 -19.23
C GLN A 692 24.96 -15.04 -20.33
#